data_AF-A0A8T3E567-F1
#
_entry.id   AF-A0A8T3E567-F1
#
_cell.length_a   1.000
_cell.length_b   1.000
_cell.length_c   1.000
_cell.angle_alpha   90.00
_cell.angle_beta   90.00
_cell.angle_gamma   90.00
#
_symmetry.space_group_name_H-M   'P 1'
#
loop_
_entity.id
_entity.type
_entity.pdbx_description
1 polymer ?
#
loop_
_entity_poly.entity_id
_entity_poly.type
_entity_poly.pdbx_seq_one_letter_code
_entity_poly.pdbx_strand_id
1 'polypeptide(L)'
;MAIKYGFPFLFQDVDEYIDPVIDNVLEKNVKGAEGRQVILLGDKEVDYDPNFKLYLNTKLSNPKYSPSVFGKAMVINYTVTLKGLEDQLLSVIVGFERKELEEQRERLIQETSENKRLLKDLEDSLLRELATSTGNMLDNVELVHTLEETKSKASEVFEKLRLAEKTSVDIDKLRDGYRPAAKRGAILFFVLAEMALVNSMYQYSLASYLEVFDLSLRKSLPDSVLSKRLKNIMDTLTYNVYNYGCTGLFERHKLLFSFNMTIKMEQPEGRAPQEELEFFLKGNLSLEKSQRKKPCAWLPDQGWEDIIRLAELFPTEFGTLPDDMESNTDEWKSWYDLDGPEQVPFPMKYKDNLTSFQKLLLLRCFRLDRVYRAVTDYVSITIGEKYVQPPVISFEAIFEQSTPNSPIVFILSPGSDPAGDLMKLTERLGFCSSRLKFLAMGQGQELVALQLLETAVSRGHWLMLQNCHLLVKWLKELEKALEKIHKPHPEFRLWLTTDPIKDFPIGILQKSLKVVTEPPNGLKLNMRATYFKISHHTLMGCPHSAFRSLVFVLAFFHAVVQERRKYGKIGWNVPYDFNESDFQVCMEILDTYLTKAYTQGDDKIPWGSLKYLIGEVMYGGRAIDSFDRRILTVYMDEYLGDFLFDTFQPFHFYHNKDVDYKIPPDGPKDVYVAEIESLPLANTPEVFGLHPNAEIGYYTQAARDMWTHLIDLQPQTGESGAGISRDEYISQVARDIQNKLPLVFDLDVIRKEMGLDIQPTTVVLLQELERFNKLVVRMGRSLAELQRALAGEVGMSSELDEVARALFNGQIPSIWRKLAPDTLKSLGNWMIHFKRRFDQYKSWVDEGEPTVMWLSGLHIPESYLTALVQATCRKNGWPLDRSTLYTQVTQYSSEEEVKEKPGQGCFVSGLYLEGADWDLENCCLIRSKPKMLVVQLPILKVIPIEAHRLKLQNTLRTPVYTTSMRRNAMGVGLVFEADLFTTKHISHWVLQGVCLCLNAD
;
A
#
# COMPACT_ATOMS: atom_id res chain seq x y z
N MET A 1 38.57 -24.74 -16.87
CA MET A 1 38.46 -26.21 -16.93
C MET A 1 37.27 -26.65 -17.76
N ALA A 2 36.04 -26.18 -17.47
CA ALA A 2 34.86 -26.55 -18.27
C ALA A 2 35.04 -26.30 -19.78
N ILE A 3 35.58 -25.14 -20.16
CA ILE A 3 35.90 -24.77 -21.56
C ILE A 3 36.87 -25.78 -22.22
N LYS A 4 37.88 -26.24 -21.48
CA LYS A 4 38.94 -27.13 -21.99
C LYS A 4 38.47 -28.57 -22.19
N TYR A 5 37.51 -29.02 -21.40
CA TYR A 5 37.00 -30.40 -21.41
C TYR A 5 35.61 -30.51 -22.04
N GLY A 6 35.06 -29.42 -22.59
CA GLY A 6 33.74 -29.42 -23.22
C GLY A 6 32.57 -29.62 -22.25
N PHE A 7 32.76 -29.43 -20.94
CA PHE A 7 31.69 -29.64 -19.96
C PHE A 7 30.69 -28.48 -19.98
N PRO A 8 29.37 -28.75 -19.98
CA PRO A 8 28.37 -27.71 -19.84
C PRO A 8 28.53 -27.02 -18.48
N PHE A 9 28.43 -25.69 -18.48
CA PHE A 9 28.58 -24.87 -17.27
C PHE A 9 27.38 -23.95 -17.10
N LEU A 10 26.84 -23.87 -15.88
CA LEU A 10 25.68 -23.04 -15.53
C LEU A 10 26.08 -22.03 -14.46
N PHE A 11 25.94 -20.74 -14.75
CA PHE A 11 25.90 -19.71 -13.72
C PHE A 11 24.48 -19.61 -13.17
N GLN A 12 24.35 -19.78 -11.86
CA GLN A 12 23.10 -19.58 -11.14
C GLN A 12 23.07 -18.17 -10.57
N ASP A 13 21.89 -17.56 -10.54
CA ASP A 13 21.63 -16.25 -9.94
C ASP A 13 22.49 -15.11 -10.50
N VAL A 14 22.52 -15.02 -11.83
CA VAL A 14 23.15 -13.90 -12.54
C VAL A 14 22.28 -12.65 -12.38
N ASP A 15 22.85 -11.62 -11.77
CA ASP A 15 22.25 -10.29 -11.63
C ASP A 15 22.28 -9.52 -12.97
N GLU A 16 21.82 -8.26 -12.98
CA GLU A 16 21.87 -7.40 -14.18
C GLU A 16 23.31 -7.10 -14.65
N TYR A 17 24.29 -7.21 -13.75
CA TYR A 17 25.70 -7.03 -14.08
C TYR A 17 26.36 -8.36 -14.46
N ILE A 18 26.78 -8.44 -15.72
CA ILE A 18 27.59 -9.54 -16.24
C ILE A 18 29.04 -9.06 -16.34
N ASP A 19 29.95 -9.79 -15.71
CA ASP A 19 31.37 -9.45 -15.71
C ASP A 19 31.95 -9.51 -17.14
N PRO A 20 32.55 -8.42 -17.66
CA PRO A 20 33.17 -8.40 -18.99
C PRO A 20 34.24 -9.47 -19.23
N VAL A 21 34.81 -10.07 -18.18
CA VAL A 21 35.78 -11.17 -18.30
C VAL A 21 35.25 -12.34 -19.12
N ILE A 22 33.93 -12.58 -19.12
CA ILE A 22 33.29 -13.66 -19.88
C ILE A 22 32.86 -13.25 -21.30
N ASP A 23 33.03 -11.98 -21.69
CA ASP A 23 32.55 -11.48 -22.98
C ASP A 23 33.13 -12.24 -24.17
N ASN A 24 34.44 -12.54 -24.15
CA ASN A 24 35.09 -13.33 -25.21
C ASN A 24 34.48 -14.72 -25.36
N VAL A 25 33.99 -15.31 -24.26
CA VAL A 25 33.32 -16.62 -24.26
C VAL A 25 31.90 -16.50 -24.80
N LEU A 26 31.17 -15.45 -24.42
CA LEU A 26 29.82 -15.18 -24.92
C LEU A 26 29.81 -14.89 -26.42
N GLU A 27 30.75 -14.08 -26.89
CA GLU A 27 30.94 -13.72 -28.31
C GLU A 27 31.54 -14.87 -29.16
N LYS A 28 31.95 -15.98 -28.51
CA LYS A 28 32.66 -17.09 -29.15
C LYS A 28 33.87 -16.61 -29.97
N ASN A 29 34.68 -15.72 -29.38
CA ASN A 29 35.89 -15.18 -30.01
C ASN A 29 37.04 -16.19 -30.00
N VAL A 30 36.85 -17.30 -30.73
CA VAL A 30 37.79 -18.41 -30.82
C VAL A 30 38.89 -18.06 -31.81
N LYS A 31 40.15 -18.14 -31.35
CA LYS A 31 41.36 -17.89 -32.14
C LYS A 31 42.13 -19.20 -32.31
N GLY A 32 42.80 -19.39 -33.45
CA GLY A 32 43.67 -20.56 -33.69
C GLY A 32 43.39 -21.31 -35.00
N ALA A 33 44.31 -22.20 -35.38
CA ALA A 33 44.20 -23.06 -36.57
C ALA A 33 43.40 -24.34 -36.27
N GLU A 34 42.96 -25.07 -37.30
CA GLU A 34 42.04 -26.23 -37.23
C GLU A 34 42.44 -27.37 -36.25
N GLY A 35 43.66 -27.38 -35.71
CA GLY A 35 44.12 -28.36 -34.70
C GLY A 35 44.16 -27.87 -33.24
N ARG A 36 44.08 -26.55 -33.00
CA ARG A 36 44.10 -25.98 -31.63
C ARG A 36 43.34 -24.65 -31.60
N GLN A 37 42.07 -24.74 -31.22
CA GLN A 37 41.22 -23.60 -30.95
C GLN A 37 41.45 -23.12 -29.52
N VAL A 38 41.66 -21.83 -29.33
CA VAL A 38 41.84 -21.19 -28.02
C VAL A 38 40.90 -20.00 -27.86
N ILE A 39 40.49 -19.72 -26.63
CA ILE A 39 39.67 -18.56 -26.28
C ILE A 39 40.35 -17.81 -25.13
N LEU A 40 40.28 -16.47 -25.17
CA LEU A 40 40.87 -15.62 -24.14
C LEU A 40 39.87 -15.41 -23.00
N LEU A 41 40.16 -15.92 -21.81
CA LEU A 41 39.35 -15.71 -20.61
C LEU A 41 40.09 -14.77 -19.66
N GLY A 42 39.66 -13.51 -19.59
CA GLY A 42 40.44 -12.44 -18.96
C GLY A 42 41.80 -12.29 -19.63
N ASP A 43 42.88 -12.55 -18.90
CA ASP A 43 44.25 -12.48 -19.41
C ASP A 43 44.84 -13.85 -19.81
N LYS A 44 44.05 -14.94 -19.73
CA LYS A 44 44.54 -16.31 -19.95
C LYS A 44 43.98 -16.92 -21.22
N GLU A 45 44.86 -17.48 -22.04
CA GLU A 45 44.47 -18.32 -23.17
C GLU A 45 44.10 -19.73 -22.68
N VAL A 46 42.91 -20.20 -23.06
CA VAL A 46 42.36 -21.51 -22.68
C VAL A 46 42.00 -22.27 -23.95
N ASP A 47 42.42 -23.54 -24.05
CA ASP A 47 42.00 -24.41 -25.16
C ASP A 47 40.47 -24.55 -25.16
N TYR A 48 39.85 -24.36 -26.32
CA TYR A 48 38.39 -24.36 -26.52
C TYR A 48 37.93 -25.70 -27.12
N ASP A 49 37.01 -26.37 -26.44
CA ASP A 49 36.33 -27.57 -26.96
C ASP A 49 34.96 -27.19 -27.58
N PRO A 50 34.66 -27.60 -28.83
CA PRO A 50 33.38 -27.29 -29.48
C PRO A 50 32.12 -27.81 -28.77
N ASN A 51 32.24 -28.82 -27.89
CA ASN A 51 31.11 -29.35 -27.13
C ASN A 51 30.73 -28.48 -25.92
N PHE A 52 31.55 -27.49 -25.57
CA PHE A 52 31.30 -26.59 -24.45
C PHE A 52 30.00 -25.80 -24.64
N LYS A 53 29.18 -25.76 -23.59
CA LYS A 53 27.95 -24.96 -23.52
C LYS A 53 27.92 -24.14 -22.23
N LEU A 54 27.58 -22.86 -22.35
CA LEU A 54 27.44 -21.95 -21.22
C LEU A 54 25.96 -21.56 -21.06
N TYR A 55 25.46 -21.66 -19.84
CA TYR A 55 24.12 -21.26 -19.46
C TYR A 55 24.19 -20.19 -18.37
N LEU A 56 23.40 -19.13 -18.52
CA LEU A 56 23.22 -18.09 -17.52
C LEU A 56 21.77 -18.15 -17.05
N ASN A 57 21.55 -18.35 -15.74
CA ASN A 57 20.22 -18.36 -15.14
C ASN A 57 20.08 -17.17 -14.19
N THR A 58 18.92 -16.52 -14.21
CA THR A 58 18.58 -15.39 -13.34
C THR A 58 17.24 -15.63 -12.68
N LYS A 59 17.13 -15.29 -11.40
CA LYS A 59 15.88 -15.33 -10.64
C LYS A 59 15.00 -14.09 -10.87
N LEU A 60 15.57 -13.04 -11.48
CA LEU A 60 14.85 -11.79 -11.75
C LEU A 60 13.82 -12.01 -12.87
N SER A 61 12.57 -11.60 -12.63
CA SER A 61 11.48 -11.79 -13.61
C SER A 61 11.66 -10.97 -14.89
N ASN A 62 12.28 -9.79 -14.79
CA ASN A 62 12.56 -8.91 -15.93
C ASN A 62 13.89 -8.14 -15.73
N PRO A 63 15.05 -8.79 -15.92
CA PRO A 63 16.36 -8.16 -15.78
C PRO A 63 16.60 -7.14 -16.90
N LYS A 64 17.12 -5.95 -16.56
CA LYS A 64 17.45 -4.91 -17.55
C LYS A 64 18.86 -5.10 -18.10
N TYR A 65 18.97 -5.92 -19.15
CA TYR A 65 20.23 -6.06 -19.87
C TYR A 65 20.42 -4.99 -20.95
N SER A 66 21.66 -4.59 -21.20
CA SER A 66 21.98 -3.69 -22.32
C SER A 66 21.80 -4.39 -23.67
N PRO A 67 21.54 -3.65 -24.77
CA PRO A 67 21.45 -4.23 -26.12
C PRO A 67 22.66 -5.07 -26.52
N SER A 68 23.84 -4.76 -25.97
CA SER A 68 25.05 -5.55 -26.19
C SER A 68 24.92 -7.00 -25.68
N VAL A 69 24.26 -7.23 -24.53
CA VAL A 69 24.06 -8.57 -23.98
C VAL A 69 23.12 -9.38 -24.87
N PHE A 70 22.03 -8.77 -25.36
CA PHE A 70 21.09 -9.42 -26.30
C PHE A 70 21.74 -9.74 -27.64
N GLY A 71 22.76 -8.98 -28.06
CA GLY A 71 23.57 -9.31 -29.24
C GLY A 71 24.53 -10.48 -29.03
N LYS A 72 25.02 -10.67 -27.80
CA LYS A 72 26.01 -11.71 -27.46
C LYS A 72 25.38 -13.04 -27.07
N ALA A 73 24.20 -13.04 -26.46
CA ALA A 73 23.55 -14.22 -25.93
C ALA A 73 22.08 -14.29 -26.33
N MET A 74 21.58 -15.51 -26.56
CA MET A 74 20.15 -15.75 -26.71
C MET A 74 19.49 -15.78 -25.34
N VAL A 75 18.49 -14.92 -25.15
CA VAL A 75 17.68 -14.88 -23.94
C VAL A 75 16.46 -15.79 -24.13
N ILE A 76 16.29 -16.76 -23.25
CA ILE A 76 15.13 -17.66 -23.22
C ILE A 76 14.24 -17.22 -22.06
N ASN A 77 13.00 -16.87 -22.36
CA ASN A 77 12.04 -16.53 -21.33
C ASN A 77 11.42 -17.80 -20.72
N TYR A 78 11.72 -18.06 -19.45
CA TYR A 78 11.15 -19.16 -18.65
C TYR A 78 9.97 -18.73 -17.76
N THR A 79 9.45 -17.51 -17.90
CA THR A 79 8.28 -17.09 -17.14
C THR A 79 7.08 -17.97 -17.45
N VAL A 80 6.44 -18.48 -16.40
CA VAL A 80 5.24 -19.30 -16.51
C VAL A 80 4.12 -18.47 -17.15
N THR A 81 3.52 -18.99 -18.21
CA THR A 81 2.36 -18.37 -18.87
C THR A 81 1.05 -18.89 -18.27
N LEU A 82 -0.03 -18.13 -18.38
CA LEU A 82 -1.34 -18.53 -17.85
C LEU A 82 -1.79 -19.88 -18.41
N LYS A 83 -1.68 -20.06 -19.72
CA LYS A 83 -2.01 -21.33 -20.39
C LYS A 83 -1.08 -22.47 -19.97
N GLY A 84 0.23 -22.20 -19.84
CA GLY A 84 1.19 -23.22 -19.40
C GLY A 84 0.90 -23.73 -17.98
N LEU A 85 0.56 -22.83 -17.05
CA LEU A 85 0.16 -23.22 -15.70
C LEU A 85 -1.20 -23.91 -15.66
N GLU A 86 -2.16 -23.45 -16.45
CA GLU A 86 -3.46 -24.11 -16.59
C GLU A 86 -3.29 -25.57 -17.00
N ASP A 87 -2.47 -25.85 -18.01
CA ASP A 87 -2.24 -27.23 -18.47
C ASP A 87 -1.48 -28.07 -17.42
N GLN A 88 -0.57 -27.47 -16.66
CA GLN A 88 0.11 -28.13 -15.54
C GLN A 88 -0.87 -28.47 -14.41
N LEU A 89 -1.69 -27.52 -13.97
CA LEU A 89 -2.70 -27.73 -12.94
C LEU A 89 -3.76 -28.75 -13.39
N LEU A 90 -4.10 -28.77 -14.68
CA LEU A 90 -5.00 -29.76 -15.24
C LEU A 90 -4.47 -31.18 -15.03
N SER A 91 -3.19 -31.42 -15.31
CA SER A 91 -2.56 -32.71 -15.03
C SER A 91 -2.56 -33.06 -13.54
N VAL A 92 -2.38 -32.08 -12.65
CA VAL A 92 -2.45 -32.31 -11.19
C VAL A 92 -3.88 -32.72 -10.76
N ILE A 93 -4.91 -32.00 -11.21
CA ILE A 93 -6.31 -32.34 -10.89
C ILE A 93 -6.67 -33.72 -11.41
N VAL A 94 -6.35 -34.01 -12.68
CA VAL A 94 -6.67 -35.30 -13.31
C VAL A 94 -5.89 -36.43 -12.62
N GLY A 95 -4.62 -36.22 -12.27
CA GLY A 95 -3.83 -37.19 -11.53
C GLY A 95 -4.41 -37.51 -10.14
N PHE A 96 -5.05 -36.55 -9.48
CA PHE A 96 -5.72 -36.74 -8.20
C PHE A 96 -7.09 -37.40 -8.33
N GLU A 97 -7.95 -36.90 -9.23
CA GLU A 97 -9.34 -37.35 -9.38
C GLU A 97 -9.46 -38.66 -10.19
N ARG A 98 -8.67 -38.80 -11.25
CA ARG A 98 -8.68 -39.93 -12.18
C ARG A 98 -7.28 -40.34 -12.61
N LYS A 99 -6.51 -40.84 -11.64
CA LYS A 99 -5.12 -41.29 -11.83
C LYS A 99 -4.94 -42.23 -13.03
N GLU A 100 -5.90 -43.13 -13.26
CA GLU A 100 -5.87 -44.09 -14.38
C GLU A 100 -5.80 -43.39 -15.76
N LEU A 101 -6.52 -42.28 -15.95
CA LEU A 101 -6.51 -41.53 -17.22
C LEU A 101 -5.16 -40.84 -17.46
N GLU A 102 -4.55 -40.27 -16.42
CA GLU A 102 -3.23 -39.63 -16.56
C GLU A 102 -2.14 -40.68 -16.79
N GLU A 103 -2.17 -41.83 -16.10
CA GLU A 103 -1.24 -42.95 -16.36
C GLU A 103 -1.41 -43.56 -17.76
N GLN A 104 -2.64 -43.59 -18.30
CA GLN A 104 -2.89 -44.01 -19.69
C GLN A 104 -2.30 -43.01 -20.68
N ARG A 105 -2.44 -41.71 -20.41
CA ARG A 105 -1.84 -40.64 -21.23
C ARG A 105 -0.33 -40.70 -21.24
N GLU A 106 0.30 -40.84 -20.08
CA GLU A 106 1.77 -40.94 -19.96
C GLU A 106 2.31 -42.15 -20.73
N ARG A 107 1.66 -43.31 -20.59
CA ARG A 107 1.99 -44.51 -21.37
C ARG A 107 1.83 -44.27 -22.87
N LEU A 108 0.72 -43.68 -23.29
CA LEU A 108 0.45 -43.38 -24.70
C LEU A 108 1.52 -42.44 -25.30
N ILE A 109 1.98 -41.44 -24.53
CA ILE A 109 3.04 -40.52 -24.96
C ILE A 109 4.38 -41.27 -25.12
N GLN A 110 4.73 -42.14 -24.17
CA GLN A 110 5.93 -42.97 -24.25
C GLN A 110 5.89 -43.89 -25.47
N GLU A 111 4.80 -44.63 -25.65
CA GLU A 111 4.59 -45.52 -26.80
C GLU A 111 4.64 -44.74 -28.12
N THR A 112 4.03 -43.55 -28.19
CA THR A 112 4.06 -42.71 -29.39
C THR A 112 5.48 -42.23 -29.72
N SER A 113 6.27 -41.87 -28.71
CA SER A 113 7.67 -41.46 -28.87
C SER A 113 8.54 -42.63 -29.36
N GLU A 114 8.38 -43.80 -28.76
CA GLU A 114 9.07 -45.03 -29.16
C GLU A 114 8.70 -45.43 -30.60
N ASN A 115 7.41 -45.38 -30.95
CA ASN A 115 6.93 -45.67 -32.30
C ASN A 115 7.45 -44.66 -33.34
N LYS A 116 7.52 -43.36 -33.00
CA LYS A 116 8.12 -42.34 -33.90
C LYS A 116 9.61 -42.55 -34.09
N ARG A 117 10.34 -42.92 -33.03
CA ARG A 117 11.76 -43.26 -33.11
C ARG A 117 11.97 -44.50 -33.98
N LEU A 118 11.18 -45.54 -33.75
CA LEU A 118 11.23 -46.77 -34.55
C LEU A 118 10.94 -46.49 -36.03
N LEU A 119 9.97 -45.64 -36.33
CA LEU A 119 9.68 -45.23 -37.71
C LEU A 119 10.91 -44.57 -38.37
N LYS A 120 11.57 -43.66 -37.66
CA LYS A 120 12.80 -43.02 -38.14
C LYS A 120 13.95 -44.01 -38.30
N ASP A 121 14.12 -44.93 -37.36
CA ASP A 121 15.16 -45.96 -37.43
C ASP A 121 14.92 -46.92 -38.61
N LEU A 122 13.65 -47.23 -38.91
CA LEU A 122 13.26 -48.00 -40.09
C LEU A 122 13.52 -47.22 -41.39
N GLU A 123 13.21 -45.92 -41.44
CA GLU A 123 13.53 -45.04 -42.58
C GLU A 123 15.06 -44.93 -42.81
N ASP A 124 15.83 -44.68 -41.76
CA ASP A 124 17.29 -44.57 -41.82
C ASP A 124 17.93 -45.91 -42.24
N SER A 125 17.36 -47.03 -41.80
CA SER A 125 17.79 -48.37 -42.22
C SER A 125 17.48 -48.62 -43.69
N LEU A 126 16.30 -48.24 -44.16
CA LEU A 126 15.87 -48.37 -45.55
C LEU A 126 16.75 -47.50 -46.48
N LEU A 127 17.05 -46.26 -46.06
CA LEU A 127 17.98 -45.37 -46.76
C LEU A 127 19.40 -45.92 -46.78
N ARG A 128 19.87 -46.50 -45.67
CA ARG A 128 21.19 -47.14 -45.60
C ARG A 128 21.26 -48.31 -46.56
N GLU A 129 20.30 -49.24 -46.53
CA GLU A 129 20.28 -50.41 -47.40
C GLU A 129 20.25 -50.03 -48.89
N LEU A 130 19.44 -49.03 -49.26
CA LEU A 130 19.43 -48.46 -50.62
C LEU A 130 20.80 -47.86 -51.00
N ALA A 131 21.44 -47.10 -50.10
CA ALA A 131 22.72 -46.44 -50.35
C ALA A 131 23.92 -47.40 -50.42
N THR A 132 23.92 -48.48 -49.64
CA THR A 132 24.96 -49.53 -49.71
C THR A 132 24.77 -50.51 -50.87
N SER A 133 23.59 -50.53 -51.51
CA SER A 133 23.36 -51.41 -52.66
C SER A 133 24.13 -50.92 -53.90
N THR A 134 25.19 -51.64 -54.27
CA THR A 134 25.96 -51.42 -55.51
C THR A 134 25.67 -52.55 -56.50
N GLY A 135 24.87 -52.31 -57.53
CA GLY A 135 24.50 -53.29 -58.55
C GLY A 135 23.06 -53.12 -59.07
N ASN A 136 22.59 -54.07 -59.88
CA ASN A 136 21.23 -54.07 -60.41
C ASN A 136 20.22 -54.42 -59.29
N MET A 137 19.45 -53.43 -58.83
CA MET A 137 18.58 -53.53 -57.65
C MET A 137 17.51 -54.63 -57.72
N LEU A 138 17.17 -55.09 -58.93
CA LEU A 138 16.16 -56.13 -59.16
C LEU A 138 16.67 -57.56 -58.90
N ASP A 139 17.99 -57.76 -58.89
CA ASP A 139 18.60 -59.10 -58.72
C ASP A 139 18.94 -59.42 -57.25
N ASN A 140 18.83 -58.42 -56.35
CA ASN A 140 19.13 -58.57 -54.94
C ASN A 140 17.89 -59.02 -54.15
N VAL A 141 17.64 -60.33 -54.14
CA VAL A 141 16.46 -60.94 -53.49
C VAL A 141 16.44 -60.67 -51.97
N GLU A 142 17.60 -60.57 -51.32
CA GLU A 142 17.70 -60.23 -49.89
C GLU A 142 17.23 -58.80 -49.62
N LEU A 143 17.65 -57.84 -50.46
CA LEU A 143 17.22 -56.44 -50.37
C LEU A 143 15.71 -56.27 -50.58
N VAL A 144 15.13 -57.03 -51.51
CA VAL A 144 13.67 -56.99 -51.75
C VAL A 144 12.92 -57.53 -50.53
N HIS A 145 13.41 -58.61 -49.92
CA HIS A 145 12.79 -59.18 -48.72
C HIS A 145 12.91 -58.25 -47.50
N THR A 146 14.07 -57.64 -47.25
CA THR A 146 14.23 -56.65 -46.18
C THR A 146 13.40 -55.40 -46.44
N LEU A 147 13.29 -54.91 -47.68
CA LEU A 147 12.39 -53.80 -48.04
C LEU A 147 10.92 -54.11 -47.75
N GLU A 148 10.46 -55.32 -48.09
CA GLU A 148 9.08 -55.75 -47.86
C GLU A 148 8.77 -55.88 -46.35
N GLU A 149 9.69 -56.46 -45.57
CA GLU A 149 9.57 -56.53 -44.11
C GLU A 149 9.58 -55.14 -43.45
N THR A 150 10.49 -54.26 -43.88
CA THR A 150 10.62 -52.89 -43.34
C THR A 150 9.38 -52.08 -43.67
N LYS A 151 8.82 -52.22 -44.88
CA LYS A 151 7.57 -51.59 -45.30
C LYS A 151 6.35 -52.12 -44.54
N SER A 152 6.28 -53.43 -44.27
CA SER A 152 5.20 -54.03 -43.47
C SER A 152 5.23 -53.50 -42.04
N LYS A 153 6.40 -53.53 -41.38
CA LYS A 153 6.59 -52.99 -40.02
C LYS A 153 6.29 -51.49 -39.95
N ALA A 154 6.73 -50.71 -40.95
CA ALA A 154 6.42 -49.28 -41.03
C ALA A 154 4.90 -49.04 -41.14
N SER A 155 4.17 -49.84 -41.93
CA SER A 155 2.70 -49.72 -42.05
C SER A 155 1.99 -50.06 -40.74
N GLU A 156 2.44 -51.09 -40.02
CA GLU A 156 1.89 -51.44 -38.70
C GLU A 156 2.11 -50.32 -37.67
N VAL A 157 3.32 -49.74 -37.63
CA VAL A 157 3.64 -48.61 -36.75
C VAL A 157 2.79 -47.38 -37.12
N PHE A 158 2.55 -47.16 -38.42
CA PHE A 158 1.70 -46.06 -38.89
C PHE A 158 0.25 -46.20 -38.41
N GLU A 159 -0.35 -47.40 -38.51
CA GLU A 159 -1.70 -47.65 -37.98
C GLU A 159 -1.76 -47.52 -36.45
N LYS A 160 -0.72 -47.97 -35.72
CA LYS A 160 -0.62 -47.74 -34.27
C LYS A 160 -0.56 -46.26 -33.92
N LEU A 161 0.23 -45.46 -34.65
CA LEU A 161 0.30 -44.01 -34.46
C LEU A 161 -1.06 -43.34 -34.73
N ARG A 162 -1.80 -43.79 -35.75
CA ARG A 162 -3.13 -43.29 -36.07
C ARG A 162 -4.17 -43.63 -35.00
N LEU A 163 -4.12 -44.84 -34.44
CA LEU A 163 -4.96 -45.22 -33.30
C LEU A 163 -4.60 -44.44 -32.04
N ALA A 164 -3.30 -44.27 -31.76
CA ALA A 164 -2.82 -43.47 -30.64
C ALA A 164 -3.29 -42.00 -30.75
N GLU A 165 -3.31 -41.43 -31.94
CA GLU A 165 -3.82 -40.07 -32.17
C GLU A 165 -5.31 -39.96 -31.83
N LYS A 166 -6.15 -40.90 -32.26
CA LYS A 166 -7.58 -40.93 -31.90
C LYS A 166 -7.79 -41.07 -30.39
N THR A 167 -7.07 -42.00 -29.76
CA THR A 167 -7.14 -42.22 -28.31
C THR A 167 -6.67 -40.99 -27.54
N SER A 168 -5.64 -40.28 -28.01
CA SER A 168 -5.17 -39.02 -27.41
C SER A 168 -6.28 -37.96 -27.44
N VAL A 169 -6.98 -37.80 -28.56
CA VAL A 169 -8.09 -36.84 -28.68
C VAL A 169 -9.22 -37.17 -27.71
N ASP A 170 -9.56 -38.44 -27.53
CA ASP A 170 -10.63 -38.84 -26.60
C ASP A 170 -10.21 -38.68 -25.12
N ILE A 171 -8.94 -38.95 -24.79
CA ILE A 171 -8.37 -38.64 -23.48
C ILE A 171 -8.41 -37.14 -23.22
N ASP A 172 -8.03 -36.31 -24.20
CA ASP A 172 -8.01 -34.85 -24.03
C ASP A 172 -9.41 -34.28 -23.83
N LYS A 173 -10.44 -34.80 -24.52
CA LYS A 173 -11.85 -34.43 -24.25
C LYS A 173 -12.27 -34.71 -22.80
N LEU A 174 -11.86 -35.86 -22.25
CA LEU A 174 -12.18 -36.22 -20.86
C LEU A 174 -11.43 -35.32 -19.87
N ARG A 175 -10.16 -34.98 -20.17
CA ARG A 175 -9.35 -34.06 -19.36
C ARG A 175 -9.92 -32.65 -19.40
N ASP A 176 -10.35 -32.17 -20.56
CA ASP A 176 -10.93 -30.84 -20.74
C ASP A 176 -12.17 -30.59 -19.89
N GLY A 177 -12.88 -31.64 -19.45
CA GLY A 177 -13.94 -31.54 -18.45
C GLY A 177 -13.49 -30.91 -17.13
N TYR A 178 -12.21 -31.05 -16.75
CA TYR A 178 -11.62 -30.48 -15.53
C TYR A 178 -10.93 -29.13 -15.76
N ARG A 179 -10.82 -28.68 -17.01
CA ARG A 179 -10.16 -27.43 -17.40
C ARG A 179 -10.70 -26.18 -16.67
N PRO A 180 -12.01 -26.02 -16.40
CA PRO A 180 -12.50 -24.84 -15.67
C PRO A 180 -11.86 -24.66 -14.29
N ALA A 181 -11.64 -25.76 -13.55
CA ALA A 181 -10.98 -25.71 -12.24
C ALA A 181 -9.48 -25.41 -12.37
N ALA A 182 -8.82 -25.93 -13.40
CA ALA A 182 -7.41 -25.63 -13.69
C ALA A 182 -7.21 -24.16 -14.10
N LYS A 183 -8.08 -23.63 -14.96
CA LYS A 183 -8.08 -22.21 -15.37
C LYS A 183 -8.29 -21.30 -14.16
N ARG A 184 -9.22 -21.65 -13.28
CA ARG A 184 -9.46 -20.94 -12.02
C ARG A 184 -8.22 -20.93 -11.14
N GLY A 185 -7.56 -22.08 -10.97
CA GLY A 185 -6.30 -22.19 -10.22
C GLY A 185 -5.19 -21.33 -10.80
N ALA A 186 -5.02 -21.35 -12.14
CA ALA A 186 -4.02 -20.53 -12.80
C ALA A 186 -4.25 -19.04 -12.54
N ILE A 187 -5.48 -18.54 -12.71
CA ILE A 187 -5.84 -17.13 -12.41
C ILE A 187 -5.49 -16.77 -10.97
N LEU A 188 -5.86 -17.62 -10.00
CA LEU A 188 -5.59 -17.38 -8.59
C LEU A 188 -4.09 -17.31 -8.26
N PHE A 189 -3.27 -18.15 -8.90
CA PHE A 189 -1.81 -18.07 -8.76
C PHE A 189 -1.25 -16.75 -9.30
N PHE A 190 -1.67 -16.31 -10.49
CA PHE A 190 -1.18 -15.04 -11.05
C PHE A 190 -1.61 -13.86 -10.20
N VAL A 191 -2.85 -13.83 -9.69
CA VAL A 191 -3.28 -12.78 -8.75
C VAL A 191 -2.40 -12.76 -7.51
N LEU A 192 -2.05 -13.92 -6.95
CA LEU A 192 -1.17 -14.02 -5.79
C LEU A 192 0.27 -13.58 -6.11
N ALA A 193 0.81 -13.96 -7.27
CA ALA A 193 2.17 -13.60 -7.71
C ALA A 193 2.28 -12.11 -8.08
N GLU A 194 1.24 -11.52 -8.67
CA GLU A 194 1.14 -10.11 -9.02
C GLU A 194 1.26 -9.21 -7.77
N MET A 195 0.82 -9.68 -6.58
CA MET A 195 0.95 -8.92 -5.33
C MET A 195 2.40 -8.56 -4.96
N ALA A 196 3.39 -9.26 -5.50
CA ALA A 196 4.81 -8.93 -5.34
C ALA A 196 5.18 -7.53 -5.87
N LEU A 197 4.42 -7.00 -6.83
CA LEU A 197 4.59 -5.64 -7.36
C LEU A 197 4.12 -4.57 -6.37
N VAL A 198 3.11 -4.88 -5.55
CA VAL A 198 2.59 -3.98 -4.50
C VAL A 198 3.58 -3.89 -3.34
N ASN A 199 4.12 -5.02 -2.90
CA ASN A 199 5.15 -5.07 -1.86
C ASN A 199 6.13 -6.22 -2.12
N SER A 200 7.42 -5.92 -2.02
CA SER A 200 8.51 -6.89 -2.20
C SER A 200 8.45 -8.08 -1.24
N MET A 201 7.74 -7.96 -0.11
CA MET A 201 7.54 -9.05 0.84
C MET A 201 6.52 -10.10 0.38
N TYR A 202 5.66 -9.77 -0.60
CA TYR A 202 4.56 -10.63 -1.09
C TYR A 202 5.01 -11.57 -2.20
N GLN A 203 6.12 -12.27 -1.97
CA GLN A 203 6.70 -13.19 -2.94
C GLN A 203 6.19 -14.60 -2.68
N TYR A 204 5.63 -15.25 -3.70
CA TYR A 204 5.10 -16.61 -3.59
C TYR A 204 5.73 -17.50 -4.66
N SER A 205 6.14 -18.71 -4.28
CA SER A 205 6.62 -19.71 -5.25
C SER A 205 5.47 -20.55 -5.79
N LEU A 206 5.63 -21.05 -7.02
CA LEU A 206 4.71 -22.03 -7.59
C LEU A 206 4.68 -23.32 -6.77
N ALA A 207 5.81 -23.75 -6.20
CA ALA A 207 5.88 -24.95 -5.38
C ALA A 207 4.99 -24.83 -4.13
N SER A 208 5.07 -23.71 -3.40
CA SER A 208 4.22 -23.46 -2.23
C SER A 208 2.73 -23.35 -2.63
N TYR A 209 2.44 -22.75 -3.79
CA TYR A 209 1.07 -22.69 -4.30
C TYR A 209 0.51 -24.09 -4.62
N LEU A 210 1.30 -24.97 -5.22
CA LEU A 210 0.89 -26.35 -5.53
C LEU A 210 0.56 -27.15 -4.26
N GLU A 211 1.29 -26.94 -3.16
CA GLU A 211 0.95 -27.57 -1.87
C GLU A 211 -0.43 -27.12 -1.34
N VAL A 212 -0.74 -25.82 -1.46
CA VAL A 212 -2.06 -25.27 -1.10
C VAL A 212 -3.15 -25.77 -2.04
N PHE A 213 -2.82 -25.94 -3.32
CA PHE A 213 -3.72 -26.49 -4.34
C PHE A 213 -4.07 -27.94 -4.02
N ASP A 214 -3.08 -28.79 -3.72
CA ASP A 214 -3.27 -30.18 -3.31
C ASP A 214 -4.07 -30.30 -2.01
N LEU A 215 -3.79 -29.43 -1.03
CA LEU A 215 -4.56 -29.37 0.22
C LEU A 215 -6.04 -29.05 -0.07
N SER A 216 -6.31 -28.19 -1.05
CA SER A 216 -7.66 -27.80 -1.45
C SER A 216 -8.40 -28.95 -2.12
N LEU A 217 -7.73 -29.73 -2.98
CA LEU A 217 -8.30 -30.93 -3.59
C LEU A 217 -8.68 -31.96 -2.51
N ARG A 218 -7.81 -32.18 -1.52
CA ARG A 218 -8.07 -33.12 -0.41
C ARG A 218 -9.20 -32.67 0.52
N LYS A 219 -9.30 -31.38 0.83
CA LYS A 219 -10.33 -30.83 1.73
C LYS A 219 -11.70 -30.67 1.07
N SER A 220 -11.74 -30.53 -0.25
CA SER A 220 -12.99 -30.31 -0.99
C SER A 220 -13.94 -31.51 -0.91
N LEU A 221 -15.24 -31.24 -0.75
CA LEU A 221 -16.27 -32.29 -0.62
C LEU A 221 -16.41 -33.13 -1.92
N PRO A 222 -16.23 -34.46 -1.87
CA PRO A 222 -16.37 -35.32 -3.04
C PRO A 222 -17.83 -35.39 -3.50
N ASP A 223 -18.04 -35.42 -4.82
CA ASP A 223 -19.36 -35.58 -5.44
C ASP A 223 -19.22 -36.43 -6.71
N SER A 224 -20.23 -37.25 -6.98
CA SER A 224 -20.31 -38.10 -8.18
C SER A 224 -20.57 -37.31 -9.47
N VAL A 225 -21.23 -36.15 -9.38
CA VAL A 225 -21.55 -35.31 -10.53
C VAL A 225 -20.40 -34.35 -10.79
N LEU A 226 -19.76 -34.46 -11.97
CA LEU A 226 -18.58 -33.66 -12.32
C LEU A 226 -18.81 -32.15 -12.14
N SER A 227 -19.93 -31.61 -12.59
CA SER A 227 -20.22 -30.17 -12.46
C SER A 227 -20.30 -29.69 -11.01
N LYS A 228 -20.92 -30.48 -10.11
CA LYS A 228 -20.98 -30.18 -8.67
C LYS A 228 -19.62 -30.36 -8.00
N ARG A 229 -18.89 -31.43 -8.35
CA ARG A 229 -17.52 -31.67 -7.87
C ARG A 229 -16.59 -30.50 -8.23
N LEU A 230 -16.64 -30.04 -9.47
CA LEU A 230 -15.85 -28.88 -9.92
C LEU A 230 -16.20 -27.63 -9.13
N LYS A 231 -17.49 -27.37 -8.87
CA LYS A 231 -17.90 -26.23 -8.03
C LYS A 231 -17.33 -26.33 -6.61
N ASN A 232 -17.43 -27.50 -5.96
CA ASN A 232 -16.87 -27.71 -4.63
C ASN A 232 -15.34 -27.51 -4.60
N ILE A 233 -14.62 -28.00 -5.62
CA ILE A 233 -13.18 -27.80 -5.75
C ILE A 233 -12.86 -26.31 -5.91
N MET A 234 -13.55 -25.63 -6.84
CA MET A 234 -13.33 -24.21 -7.10
C MET A 234 -13.61 -23.35 -5.87
N ASP A 235 -14.70 -23.61 -5.14
CA ASP A 235 -15.08 -22.86 -3.93
C ASP A 235 -14.06 -23.08 -2.80
N THR A 236 -13.63 -24.34 -2.59
CA THR A 236 -12.62 -24.68 -1.57
C THR A 236 -11.25 -24.09 -1.91
N LEU A 237 -10.83 -24.19 -3.18
CA LEU A 237 -9.58 -23.62 -3.67
C LEU A 237 -9.55 -22.10 -3.52
N THR A 238 -10.63 -21.43 -3.98
CA THR A 238 -10.80 -19.98 -3.88
C THR A 238 -10.65 -19.53 -2.41
N TYR A 239 -11.26 -20.23 -1.46
CA TYR A 239 -11.17 -19.90 -0.04
C TYR A 239 -9.80 -20.19 0.59
N ASN A 240 -9.17 -21.32 0.27
CA ASN A 240 -7.85 -21.66 0.81
C ASN A 240 -6.76 -20.72 0.27
N VAL A 241 -6.80 -20.37 -1.02
CA VAL A 241 -5.88 -19.39 -1.60
C VAL A 241 -6.11 -18.01 -0.99
N TYR A 242 -7.37 -17.61 -0.78
CA TYR A 242 -7.67 -16.36 -0.09
C TYR A 242 -7.07 -16.31 1.33
N ASN A 243 -7.26 -17.37 2.13
CA ASN A 243 -6.68 -17.46 3.46
C ASN A 243 -5.15 -17.45 3.44
N TYR A 244 -4.54 -18.23 2.54
CA TYR A 244 -3.08 -18.30 2.38
C TYR A 244 -2.47 -16.97 1.92
N GLY A 245 -3.17 -16.22 1.06
CA GLY A 245 -2.79 -14.85 0.71
C GLY A 245 -2.93 -13.92 1.91
N CYS A 246 -4.12 -13.86 2.52
CA CYS A 246 -4.42 -12.93 3.61
C CYS A 246 -3.58 -13.12 4.87
N THR A 247 -3.06 -14.32 5.16
CA THR A 247 -2.10 -14.52 6.26
C THR A 247 -0.78 -13.81 6.01
N GLY A 248 -0.35 -13.69 4.75
CA GLY A 248 0.90 -13.03 4.36
C GLY A 248 0.77 -11.56 3.94
N LEU A 249 -0.45 -11.00 3.89
CA LEU A 249 -0.73 -9.64 3.45
C LEU A 249 -0.98 -8.69 4.63
N PHE A 250 -0.57 -7.43 4.46
CA PHE A 250 -0.92 -6.34 5.38
C PHE A 250 -2.40 -6.00 5.23
N GLU A 251 -3.06 -5.59 6.31
CA GLU A 251 -4.49 -5.31 6.37
C GLU A 251 -4.95 -4.35 5.26
N ARG A 252 -4.16 -3.30 5.01
CA ARG A 252 -4.41 -2.31 3.94
C ARG A 252 -4.49 -2.88 2.53
N HIS A 253 -3.89 -4.05 2.26
CA HIS A 253 -3.86 -4.66 0.94
C HIS A 253 -4.82 -5.86 0.80
N LYS A 254 -5.50 -6.28 1.87
CA LYS A 254 -6.40 -7.44 1.82
C LYS A 254 -7.62 -7.16 0.94
N LEU A 255 -8.24 -5.99 1.05
CA LEU A 255 -9.35 -5.62 0.16
C LEU A 255 -8.90 -5.48 -1.30
N LEU A 256 -7.73 -4.89 -1.53
CA LEU A 256 -7.11 -4.80 -2.86
C LEU A 256 -6.95 -6.20 -3.48
N PHE A 257 -6.45 -7.16 -2.70
CA PHE A 257 -6.30 -8.54 -3.13
C PHE A 257 -7.64 -9.21 -3.43
N SER A 258 -8.63 -9.08 -2.55
CA SER A 258 -9.99 -9.61 -2.78
C SER A 258 -10.65 -9.01 -4.03
N PHE A 259 -10.46 -7.72 -4.26
CA PHE A 259 -10.99 -7.02 -5.41
C PHE A 259 -10.29 -7.44 -6.71
N ASN A 260 -8.95 -7.49 -6.73
CA ASN A 260 -8.19 -7.96 -7.90
C ASN A 260 -8.55 -9.42 -8.24
N MET A 261 -8.65 -10.28 -7.22
CA MET A 261 -9.10 -11.67 -7.37
C MET A 261 -10.49 -11.75 -7.98
N THR A 262 -11.43 -10.92 -7.52
CA THR A 262 -12.79 -10.84 -8.08
C THR A 262 -12.77 -10.39 -9.54
N ILE A 263 -12.08 -9.29 -9.86
CA ILE A 263 -12.00 -8.77 -11.24
C ILE A 263 -11.42 -9.81 -12.20
N LYS A 264 -10.28 -10.42 -11.86
CA LYS A 264 -9.59 -11.38 -12.75
C LYS A 264 -10.41 -12.65 -12.99
N MET A 265 -11.33 -12.97 -12.07
CA MET A 265 -12.30 -14.07 -12.24
C MET A 265 -13.49 -13.66 -13.11
N GLU A 266 -13.95 -12.41 -13.03
CA GLU A 266 -15.09 -11.88 -13.77
C GLU A 266 -14.75 -11.48 -15.22
N GLN A 267 -13.49 -11.10 -15.48
CA GLN A 267 -13.00 -10.69 -16.80
C GLN A 267 -13.22 -11.76 -17.89
N PRO A 268 -12.88 -13.05 -17.69
CA PRO A 268 -13.17 -14.10 -18.68
C PRO A 268 -14.67 -14.31 -18.95
N GLU A 269 -15.53 -13.89 -18.03
CA GLU A 269 -17.00 -14.02 -18.13
C GLU A 269 -17.64 -12.75 -18.73
N GLY A 270 -16.85 -11.71 -19.04
CA GLY A 270 -17.31 -10.47 -19.65
C GLY A 270 -18.08 -9.53 -18.71
N ARG A 271 -18.07 -9.79 -17.39
CA ARG A 271 -18.81 -8.98 -16.40
C ARG A 271 -18.06 -7.74 -15.92
N ALA A 272 -16.75 -7.70 -16.10
CA ALA A 272 -15.89 -6.54 -15.83
C ALA A 272 -14.94 -6.32 -17.03
N PRO A 273 -15.39 -5.64 -18.09
CA PRO A 273 -14.59 -5.35 -19.27
C PRO A 273 -13.32 -4.56 -18.92
N GLN A 274 -12.24 -4.78 -19.68
CA GLN A 274 -10.97 -4.07 -19.46
C GLN A 274 -11.12 -2.55 -19.65
N GLU A 275 -11.94 -2.10 -20.60
CA GLU A 275 -12.22 -0.67 -20.85
C GLU A 275 -12.93 0.00 -19.67
N GLU A 276 -13.94 -0.66 -19.09
CA GLU A 276 -14.65 -0.18 -17.89
C GLU A 276 -13.69 -0.11 -16.69
N LEU A 277 -12.81 -1.11 -16.54
CA LEU A 277 -11.79 -1.12 -15.50
C LEU A 277 -10.79 0.03 -15.67
N GLU A 278 -10.32 0.29 -16.89
CA GLU A 278 -9.38 1.39 -17.15
C GLU A 278 -9.99 2.75 -16.81
N PHE A 279 -11.27 2.96 -17.15
CA PHE A 279 -12.00 4.15 -16.71
C PHE A 279 -12.14 4.18 -15.18
N PHE A 280 -12.50 3.07 -14.53
CA PHE A 280 -12.60 2.97 -13.07
C PHE A 280 -11.29 3.30 -12.35
N LEU A 281 -10.13 3.05 -12.96
CA LEU A 281 -8.83 3.32 -12.36
C LEU A 281 -8.35 4.76 -12.65
N LYS A 282 -8.38 5.18 -13.91
CA LYS A 282 -7.76 6.43 -14.38
C LYS A 282 -8.71 7.61 -14.41
N GLY A 283 -10.00 7.40 -14.72
CA GLY A 283 -11.00 8.46 -14.93
C GLY A 283 -10.62 9.37 -16.10
N ASN A 284 -11.05 10.63 -16.04
CA ASN A 284 -10.71 11.63 -17.05
C ASN A 284 -9.33 12.24 -16.77
N LEU A 285 -8.39 12.01 -17.70
CA LEU A 285 -7.02 12.56 -17.67
C LEU A 285 -6.86 13.84 -18.51
N SER A 286 -7.94 14.35 -19.11
CA SER A 286 -7.88 15.51 -20.00
C SER A 286 -7.61 16.78 -19.19
N LEU A 287 -6.64 17.58 -19.62
CA LEU A 287 -6.34 18.89 -19.03
C LEU A 287 -7.32 19.99 -19.50
N GLU A 288 -7.97 19.77 -20.63
CA GLU A 288 -8.97 20.68 -21.16
C GLU A 288 -10.30 20.46 -20.45
N LYS A 289 -10.88 21.54 -19.92
CA LYS A 289 -12.24 21.50 -19.36
C LYS A 289 -13.23 21.18 -20.48
N SER A 290 -14.20 20.34 -20.17
CA SER A 290 -15.31 20.04 -21.06
C SER A 290 -16.01 21.31 -21.57
N GLN A 291 -16.49 21.25 -22.81
CA GLN A 291 -17.27 22.36 -23.39
C GLN A 291 -18.61 22.57 -22.68
N ARG A 292 -19.15 21.51 -22.04
CA ARG A 292 -20.41 21.54 -21.31
C ARG A 292 -20.21 22.02 -19.88
N LYS A 293 -20.80 23.16 -19.54
CA LYS A 293 -20.69 23.74 -18.20
C LYS A 293 -21.37 22.85 -17.16
N LYS A 294 -20.71 22.76 -16.01
CA LYS A 294 -21.21 22.09 -14.81
C LYS A 294 -22.57 22.67 -14.37
N PRO A 295 -23.60 21.83 -14.15
CA PRO A 295 -24.94 22.29 -13.83
C PRO A 295 -25.12 22.68 -12.36
N CYS A 296 -24.34 22.10 -11.45
CA CYS A 296 -24.53 22.26 -10.00
C CYS A 296 -23.22 22.65 -9.28
N ALA A 297 -23.30 23.46 -8.23
CA ALA A 297 -22.11 23.90 -7.48
C ALA A 297 -21.57 22.84 -6.49
N TRP A 298 -22.41 21.92 -6.03
CA TRP A 298 -22.07 20.95 -4.98
C TRP A 298 -21.22 19.76 -5.47
N LEU A 299 -21.24 19.44 -6.76
CA LEU A 299 -20.39 18.38 -7.33
C LEU A 299 -18.95 18.91 -7.46
N PRO A 300 -17.89 18.12 -7.25
CA PRO A 300 -16.53 18.55 -7.58
C PRO A 300 -16.33 18.71 -9.09
N ASP A 301 -15.45 19.63 -9.51
CA ASP A 301 -15.18 19.87 -10.95
C ASP A 301 -14.64 18.60 -11.63
N GLN A 302 -13.72 17.87 -10.99
CA GLN A 302 -13.21 16.59 -11.50
C GLN A 302 -14.32 15.54 -11.65
N GLY A 303 -15.29 15.51 -10.73
CA GLY A 303 -16.43 14.59 -10.81
C GLY A 303 -17.27 14.85 -12.05
N TRP A 304 -17.50 16.13 -12.41
CA TRP A 304 -18.22 16.49 -13.63
C TRP A 304 -17.47 16.06 -14.90
N GLU A 305 -16.17 16.29 -14.95
CA GLU A 305 -15.33 15.87 -16.08
C GLU A 305 -15.29 14.34 -16.23
N ASP A 306 -15.32 13.59 -15.13
CA ASP A 306 -15.45 12.13 -15.14
C ASP A 306 -16.82 11.69 -15.66
N ILE A 307 -17.92 12.38 -15.31
CA ILE A 307 -19.28 12.08 -15.82
C ILE A 307 -19.36 12.24 -17.33
N ILE A 308 -18.82 13.33 -17.87
CA ILE A 308 -18.81 13.57 -19.31
C ILE A 308 -18.02 12.48 -20.02
N ARG A 309 -16.83 12.14 -19.48
CA ARG A 309 -16.02 11.08 -20.06
C ARG A 309 -16.69 9.71 -20.00
N LEU A 310 -17.41 9.41 -18.92
CA LEU A 310 -18.19 8.18 -18.79
C LEU A 310 -19.28 8.10 -19.87
N ALA A 311 -19.98 9.21 -20.10
CA ALA A 311 -21.04 9.29 -21.11
C ALA A 311 -20.50 9.15 -22.56
N GLU A 312 -19.30 9.67 -22.83
CA GLU A 312 -18.63 9.53 -24.14
C GLU A 312 -18.14 8.10 -24.41
N LEU A 313 -17.55 7.44 -23.40
CA LEU A 313 -16.98 6.10 -23.55
C LEU A 313 -18.06 5.01 -23.59
N PHE A 314 -19.13 5.17 -22.80
CA PHE A 314 -20.18 4.16 -22.63
C PHE A 314 -21.56 4.77 -22.94
N PRO A 315 -21.83 5.14 -24.20
CA PRO A 315 -23.05 5.86 -24.57
C PRO A 315 -24.33 5.04 -24.40
N THR A 316 -24.24 3.71 -24.44
CA THR A 316 -25.38 2.78 -24.31
C THR A 316 -26.04 2.88 -22.93
N GLU A 317 -25.25 2.90 -21.86
CA GLU A 317 -25.73 2.92 -20.48
C GLU A 317 -25.78 4.36 -19.93
N PHE A 318 -24.77 5.17 -20.22
CA PHE A 318 -24.53 6.46 -19.56
C PHE A 318 -24.68 7.70 -20.47
N GLY A 319 -25.01 7.54 -21.74
CA GLY A 319 -25.03 8.66 -22.70
C GLY A 319 -25.97 9.82 -22.30
N THR A 320 -27.08 9.54 -21.62
CA THR A 320 -28.03 10.58 -21.15
C THR A 320 -27.73 11.09 -19.75
N LEU A 321 -26.70 10.58 -19.06
CA LEU A 321 -26.40 10.94 -17.67
C LEU A 321 -26.20 12.45 -17.47
N PRO A 322 -25.49 13.18 -18.36
CA PRO A 322 -25.38 14.63 -18.24
C PRO A 322 -26.72 15.37 -18.36
N ASP A 323 -27.60 14.92 -19.25
CA ASP A 323 -28.94 15.51 -19.46
C ASP A 323 -29.88 15.23 -18.27
N ASP A 324 -29.80 14.01 -17.72
CA ASP A 324 -30.54 13.54 -16.56
C ASP A 324 -30.19 14.35 -15.30
N MET A 325 -28.92 14.76 -15.16
CA MET A 325 -28.45 15.59 -14.06
C MET A 325 -28.90 17.05 -14.16
N GLU A 326 -28.87 17.61 -15.37
CA GLU A 326 -29.37 18.96 -15.65
C GLU A 326 -30.88 19.06 -15.38
N SER A 327 -31.63 18.00 -15.72
CA SER A 327 -33.08 17.99 -15.56
C SER A 327 -33.53 17.75 -14.12
N ASN A 328 -32.82 16.89 -13.36
CA ASN A 328 -33.25 16.41 -12.03
C ASN A 328 -32.21 16.65 -10.93
N THR A 329 -31.64 17.85 -10.86
CA THR A 329 -30.55 18.16 -9.92
C THR A 329 -30.90 17.90 -8.44
N ASP A 330 -32.15 18.12 -8.02
CA ASP A 330 -32.58 17.95 -6.62
C ASP A 330 -32.60 16.49 -6.17
N GLU A 331 -33.02 15.56 -7.03
CA GLU A 331 -33.03 14.12 -6.72
C GLU A 331 -31.59 13.60 -6.55
N TRP A 332 -30.71 13.95 -7.49
CA TRP A 332 -29.27 13.64 -7.41
C TRP A 332 -28.62 14.25 -6.18
N LYS A 333 -29.00 15.47 -5.79
CA LYS A 333 -28.50 16.11 -4.57
C LYS A 333 -28.98 15.36 -3.32
N SER A 334 -30.25 14.96 -3.27
CA SER A 334 -30.78 14.20 -2.14
C SER A 334 -30.05 12.86 -1.95
N TRP A 335 -29.74 12.17 -3.05
CA TRP A 335 -28.95 10.93 -3.04
C TRP A 335 -27.49 11.20 -2.67
N TYR A 336 -26.88 12.25 -3.22
CA TYR A 336 -25.51 12.66 -2.89
C TYR A 336 -25.36 12.99 -1.40
N ASP A 337 -26.37 13.61 -0.79
CA ASP A 337 -26.50 14.02 0.62
C ASP A 337 -26.70 12.90 1.62
N LEU A 338 -26.93 11.67 1.16
CA LEU A 338 -26.93 10.50 2.03
C LEU A 338 -25.54 10.19 2.59
N ASP A 339 -25.52 9.65 3.80
CA ASP A 339 -24.29 9.16 4.41
C ASP A 339 -23.78 7.91 3.68
N GLY A 340 -24.65 6.95 3.33
CA GLY A 340 -24.31 5.72 2.60
C GLY A 340 -25.05 5.60 1.27
N PRO A 341 -24.74 6.41 0.24
CA PRO A 341 -25.40 6.36 -1.07
C PRO A 341 -25.23 5.01 -1.77
N GLU A 342 -24.18 4.25 -1.46
CA GLU A 342 -23.91 2.92 -2.02
C GLU A 342 -24.91 1.84 -1.57
N GLN A 343 -25.56 2.03 -0.42
CA GLN A 343 -26.54 1.09 0.14
C GLN A 343 -27.97 1.36 -0.38
N VAL A 344 -28.20 2.55 -0.93
CA VAL A 344 -29.50 3.00 -1.41
C VAL A 344 -29.53 2.86 -2.94
N PRO A 345 -30.67 2.46 -3.53
CA PRO A 345 -30.81 2.41 -4.98
C PRO A 345 -30.44 3.75 -5.66
N PHE A 346 -29.71 3.67 -6.77
CA PHE A 346 -29.36 4.85 -7.56
C PHE A 346 -30.62 5.54 -8.12
N PRO A 347 -30.58 6.88 -8.30
CA PRO A 347 -31.70 7.62 -8.88
C PRO A 347 -32.10 7.14 -10.28
N MET A 348 -33.37 7.32 -10.62
CA MET A 348 -33.94 7.10 -11.95
C MET A 348 -33.65 5.70 -12.55
N LYS A 349 -33.32 5.63 -13.84
CA LYS A 349 -33.11 4.40 -14.62
C LYS A 349 -31.85 3.61 -14.22
N TYR A 350 -30.97 4.20 -13.43
CA TYR A 350 -29.69 3.61 -13.02
C TYR A 350 -29.84 2.58 -11.90
N LYS A 351 -31.05 2.44 -11.33
CA LYS A 351 -31.40 1.42 -10.33
C LYS A 351 -31.34 0.00 -10.87
N ASP A 352 -32.01 -0.25 -11.99
CA ASP A 352 -32.28 -1.60 -12.51
C ASP A 352 -31.42 -1.95 -13.74
N ASN A 353 -30.89 -0.96 -14.46
CA ASN A 353 -30.20 -1.16 -15.74
C ASN A 353 -28.68 -1.34 -15.62
N LEU A 354 -28.08 -1.16 -14.44
CA LEU A 354 -26.62 -1.20 -14.25
C LEU A 354 -26.15 -2.51 -13.63
N THR A 355 -25.04 -3.04 -14.16
CA THR A 355 -24.32 -4.15 -13.53
C THR A 355 -23.68 -3.72 -12.21
N SER A 356 -23.32 -4.68 -11.35
CA SER A 356 -22.64 -4.40 -10.08
C SER A 356 -21.32 -3.63 -10.28
N PHE A 357 -20.60 -3.87 -11.38
CA PHE A 357 -19.36 -3.16 -11.70
C PHE A 357 -19.63 -1.74 -12.23
N GLN A 358 -20.63 -1.59 -13.11
CA GLN A 358 -21.03 -0.27 -13.63
C GLN A 358 -21.52 0.69 -12.53
N LYS A 359 -22.12 0.17 -11.46
CA LYS A 359 -22.45 0.95 -10.25
C LYS A 359 -21.21 1.58 -9.59
N LEU A 360 -20.04 0.92 -9.65
CA LEU A 360 -18.78 1.48 -9.15
C LEU A 360 -18.29 2.65 -10.01
N LEU A 361 -18.48 2.57 -11.34
CA LEU A 361 -18.13 3.66 -12.27
C LEU A 361 -18.93 4.92 -11.97
N LEU A 362 -20.24 4.74 -11.71
CA LEU A 362 -21.12 5.83 -11.34
C LEU A 362 -20.71 6.43 -9.99
N LEU A 363 -20.48 5.61 -8.95
CA LEU A 363 -20.04 6.11 -7.64
C LEU A 363 -18.71 6.86 -7.70
N ARG A 364 -17.76 6.41 -8.53
CA ARG A 364 -16.48 7.12 -8.75
C ARG A 364 -16.70 8.59 -9.14
N CYS A 365 -17.69 8.85 -9.99
CA CYS A 365 -17.95 10.19 -10.51
C CYS A 365 -18.53 11.16 -9.44
N PHE A 366 -19.32 10.64 -8.51
CA PHE A 366 -20.01 11.46 -7.50
C PHE A 366 -19.30 11.47 -6.14
N ARG A 367 -19.03 10.30 -5.57
CA ARG A 367 -18.58 10.10 -4.19
C ARG A 367 -17.38 9.15 -4.15
N LEU A 368 -16.20 9.69 -4.45
CA LEU A 368 -14.92 8.98 -4.40
C LEU A 368 -14.66 8.33 -3.03
N ASP A 369 -15.10 8.97 -1.95
CA ASP A 369 -14.96 8.48 -0.58
C ASP A 369 -15.81 7.24 -0.27
N ARG A 370 -16.85 6.94 -1.06
CA ARG A 370 -17.68 5.74 -0.87
C ARG A 370 -17.26 4.59 -1.77
N VAL A 371 -16.35 4.81 -2.72
CA VAL A 371 -15.84 3.76 -3.61
C VAL A 371 -15.20 2.60 -2.83
N TYR A 372 -14.44 2.89 -1.76
CA TYR A 372 -13.80 1.84 -0.95
C TYR A 372 -14.83 0.89 -0.30
N ARG A 373 -15.96 1.43 0.17
CA ARG A 373 -17.09 0.64 0.70
C ARG A 373 -17.84 -0.08 -0.41
N ALA A 374 -18.10 0.60 -1.53
CA ALA A 374 -18.78 -0.01 -2.66
C ALA A 374 -17.99 -1.18 -3.26
N VAL A 375 -16.64 -1.12 -3.23
CA VAL A 375 -15.78 -2.26 -3.60
C VAL A 375 -15.95 -3.42 -2.61
N THR A 376 -16.05 -3.14 -1.31
CA THR A 376 -16.37 -4.15 -0.29
C THR A 376 -17.72 -4.84 -0.58
N ASP A 377 -18.74 -4.06 -0.93
CA ASP A 377 -20.07 -4.57 -1.28
C ASP A 377 -20.02 -5.37 -2.59
N TYR A 378 -19.29 -4.90 -3.60
CA TYR A 378 -19.08 -5.58 -4.87
C TYR A 378 -18.45 -6.97 -4.67
N VAL A 379 -17.40 -7.06 -3.85
CA VAL A 379 -16.76 -8.34 -3.49
C VAL A 379 -17.75 -9.24 -2.73
N SER A 380 -18.49 -8.68 -1.78
CA SER A 380 -19.47 -9.43 -0.97
C SER A 380 -20.61 -10.01 -1.80
N ILE A 381 -21.11 -9.27 -2.80
CA ILE A 381 -22.17 -9.71 -3.71
C ILE A 381 -21.65 -10.75 -4.70
N THR A 382 -20.43 -10.57 -5.22
CA THR A 382 -19.90 -11.40 -6.31
C THR A 382 -19.33 -12.73 -5.82
N ILE A 383 -18.51 -12.71 -4.76
CA ILE A 383 -17.82 -13.92 -4.25
C ILE A 383 -18.24 -14.30 -2.84
N GLY A 384 -18.76 -13.36 -2.04
CA GLY A 384 -19.31 -13.61 -0.70
C GLY A 384 -18.64 -12.81 0.42
N GLU A 385 -19.36 -12.59 1.51
CA GLU A 385 -18.92 -11.78 2.66
C GLU A 385 -17.64 -12.30 3.35
N LYS A 386 -17.41 -13.62 3.30
CA LYS A 386 -16.22 -14.28 3.88
C LYS A 386 -14.89 -13.84 3.25
N TYR A 387 -14.91 -13.16 2.10
CA TYR A 387 -13.71 -12.65 1.40
C TYR A 387 -13.37 -11.19 1.73
N VAL A 388 -14.16 -10.57 2.61
CA VAL A 388 -13.91 -9.23 3.15
C VAL A 388 -13.42 -9.32 4.59
N GLN A 389 -13.93 -10.29 5.34
CA GLN A 389 -13.52 -10.51 6.72
C GLN A 389 -12.18 -11.27 6.74
N PRO A 390 -11.11 -10.68 7.32
CA PRO A 390 -9.82 -11.36 7.38
C PRO A 390 -9.89 -12.55 8.37
N PRO A 391 -9.19 -13.66 8.08
CA PRO A 391 -9.15 -14.80 8.98
C PRO A 391 -8.38 -14.44 10.27
N VAL A 392 -8.84 -14.96 11.41
CA VAL A 392 -8.12 -14.83 12.68
C VAL A 392 -6.86 -15.69 12.62
N ILE A 393 -5.72 -15.08 12.94
CA ILE A 393 -4.43 -15.77 12.96
C ILE A 393 -4.40 -16.75 14.14
N SER A 394 -4.24 -18.04 13.83
CA SER A 394 -4.02 -19.09 14.81
C SER A 394 -2.66 -19.74 14.57
N PHE A 395 -1.82 -19.78 15.61
CA PHE A 395 -0.53 -20.45 15.57
C PHE A 395 -0.65 -21.96 15.31
N GLU A 396 -1.77 -22.56 15.72
CA GLU A 396 -2.06 -23.98 15.46
C GLU A 396 -2.29 -24.21 13.95
N ALA A 397 -3.07 -23.35 13.30
CA ALA A 397 -3.31 -23.42 11.86
C ALA A 397 -2.04 -23.15 11.04
N ILE A 398 -1.18 -22.22 11.50
CA ILE A 398 0.13 -21.97 10.89
C ILE A 398 1.02 -23.22 10.98
N PHE A 399 1.02 -23.89 12.14
CA PHE A 399 1.79 -25.10 12.33
C PHE A 399 1.31 -26.25 11.43
N GLU A 400 -0.01 -26.45 11.29
CA GLU A 400 -0.59 -27.44 10.37
C GLU A 400 -0.22 -27.21 8.90
N GLN A 401 -0.08 -25.94 8.49
CA GLN A 401 0.33 -25.56 7.13
C GLN A 401 1.84 -25.59 6.93
N SER A 402 2.63 -25.70 8.01
CA SER A 402 4.09 -25.61 7.94
C SER A 402 4.76 -26.94 7.60
N THR A 403 5.77 -26.88 6.73
CA THR A 403 6.64 -28.02 6.43
C THR A 403 8.05 -27.81 6.97
N PRO A 404 8.86 -28.87 7.14
CA PRO A 404 10.27 -28.73 7.52
C PRO A 404 11.14 -27.97 6.51
N ASN A 405 10.72 -27.97 5.23
CA ASN A 405 11.46 -27.34 4.14
C ASN A 405 11.06 -25.87 3.93
N SER A 406 9.86 -25.49 4.37
CA SER A 406 9.35 -24.12 4.29
C SER A 406 9.59 -23.38 5.61
N PRO A 407 10.49 -22.39 5.68
CA PRO A 407 10.60 -21.55 6.87
C PRO A 407 9.31 -20.74 7.07
N ILE A 408 9.04 -20.33 8.31
CA ILE A 408 7.92 -19.47 8.65
C ILE A 408 8.47 -18.08 8.93
N VAL A 409 8.02 -17.07 8.19
CA VAL A 409 8.46 -15.69 8.33
C VAL A 409 7.33 -14.85 8.92
N PHE A 410 7.53 -14.41 10.17
CA PHE A 410 6.71 -13.40 10.80
C PHE A 410 7.16 -12.02 10.37
N ILE A 411 6.27 -11.33 9.66
CA ILE A 411 6.43 -9.92 9.31
C ILE A 411 5.74 -9.13 10.41
N LEU A 412 6.56 -8.52 11.26
CA LEU A 412 6.09 -7.84 12.45
C LEU A 412 5.70 -6.40 12.12
N SER A 413 4.61 -5.98 12.74
CA SER A 413 4.41 -4.55 12.99
C SER A 413 5.27 -4.11 14.16
N PRO A 414 5.76 -2.87 14.19
CA PRO A 414 6.52 -2.37 15.32
C PRO A 414 5.76 -2.64 16.63
N GLY A 415 6.40 -3.36 17.55
CA GLY A 415 5.83 -3.66 18.87
C GLY A 415 5.02 -4.94 19.02
N SER A 416 4.83 -5.75 17.97
CA SER A 416 4.31 -7.11 18.11
C SER A 416 5.45 -8.12 18.26
N ASP A 417 5.40 -8.98 19.28
CA ASP A 417 6.37 -10.07 19.48
C ASP A 417 5.64 -11.43 19.57
N PRO A 418 5.83 -12.33 18.58
CA PRO A 418 5.19 -13.65 18.57
C PRO A 418 5.88 -14.67 19.49
N ALA A 419 7.03 -14.34 20.10
CA ALA A 419 7.80 -15.30 20.89
C ALA A 419 7.01 -15.88 22.08
N GLY A 420 6.27 -15.03 22.80
CA GLY A 420 5.45 -15.47 23.93
C GLY A 420 4.32 -16.42 23.54
N ASP A 421 3.70 -16.21 22.37
CA ASP A 421 2.63 -17.09 21.89
C ASP A 421 3.17 -18.40 21.31
N LEU A 422 4.37 -18.38 20.72
CA LEU A 422 5.07 -19.59 20.31
C LEU A 422 5.46 -20.46 21.51
N MET A 423 5.91 -19.85 22.63
CA MET A 423 6.17 -20.59 23.87
C MET A 423 4.92 -21.31 24.37
N LYS A 424 3.79 -20.61 24.44
CA LYS A 424 2.49 -21.22 24.82
C LYS A 424 2.09 -22.36 23.88
N LEU A 425 2.35 -22.23 22.57
CA LEU A 425 2.08 -23.30 21.60
C LEU A 425 2.92 -24.55 21.91
N THR A 426 4.22 -24.37 22.19
CA THR A 426 5.10 -25.51 22.53
C THR A 426 4.69 -26.22 23.81
N GLU A 427 4.23 -25.46 24.81
CA GLU A 427 3.71 -26.02 26.06
C GLU A 427 2.44 -26.86 25.82
N ARG A 428 1.51 -26.37 24.99
CA ARG A 428 0.28 -27.12 24.65
C ARG A 428 0.56 -28.41 23.89
N LEU A 429 1.51 -28.37 22.96
CA LEU A 429 1.91 -29.54 22.17
C LEU A 429 2.77 -30.55 22.96
N GLY A 430 3.07 -30.27 24.24
CA GLY A 430 3.84 -31.17 25.11
C GLY A 430 5.33 -31.22 24.79
N PHE A 431 5.86 -30.25 24.03
CA PHE A 431 7.29 -30.16 23.75
C PHE A 431 8.00 -29.52 24.96
N CYS A 432 9.03 -30.18 25.50
CA CYS A 432 9.88 -29.55 26.52
C CYS A 432 10.54 -28.28 25.97
N SER A 433 10.56 -27.20 26.77
CA SER A 433 11.19 -25.90 26.47
C SER A 433 12.67 -26.00 26.04
N SER A 434 13.32 -27.16 26.24
CA SER A 434 14.68 -27.44 25.80
C SER A 434 14.84 -27.60 24.27
N ARG A 435 13.77 -27.93 23.55
CA ARG A 435 13.75 -28.14 22.09
C ARG A 435 13.51 -26.87 21.27
N LEU A 436 13.05 -25.79 21.90
CA LEU A 436 12.89 -24.47 21.26
C LEU A 436 14.13 -23.64 21.57
N LYS A 437 14.78 -23.10 20.53
CA LYS A 437 15.95 -22.21 20.65
C LYS A 437 15.61 -20.85 20.08
N PHE A 438 15.87 -19.80 20.87
CA PHE A 438 15.72 -18.41 20.45
C PHE A 438 17.10 -17.80 20.24
N LEU A 439 17.25 -17.04 19.16
CA LEU A 439 18.42 -16.22 18.93
C LEU A 439 17.99 -14.87 18.35
N ALA A 440 18.29 -13.79 19.07
CA ALA A 440 18.12 -12.45 18.54
C ALA A 440 19.32 -12.11 17.63
N MET A 441 19.03 -11.79 16.37
CA MET A 441 20.03 -11.42 15.39
C MET A 441 20.58 -10.03 15.71
N GLY A 442 21.89 -9.95 15.86
CA GLY A 442 22.64 -8.73 16.14
C GLY A 442 24.10 -8.92 15.76
N GLN A 443 24.90 -7.87 15.86
CA GLN A 443 26.32 -7.92 15.48
C GLN A 443 27.05 -9.08 16.19
N GLY A 444 27.68 -9.97 15.41
CA GLY A 444 28.45 -11.10 15.92
C GLY A 444 27.68 -12.42 16.14
N GLN A 445 26.36 -12.45 15.91
CA GLN A 445 25.54 -13.68 16.12
C GLN A 445 25.44 -14.60 14.88
N GLU A 446 26.02 -14.18 13.75
CA GLU A 446 25.90 -14.85 12.44
C GLU A 446 26.40 -16.31 12.45
N LEU A 447 27.57 -16.56 13.04
CA LEU A 447 28.16 -17.91 13.12
C LEU A 447 27.38 -18.81 14.07
N VAL A 448 26.92 -18.27 15.20
CA VAL A 448 26.12 -19.00 16.20
C VAL A 448 24.78 -19.42 15.59
N ALA A 449 24.14 -18.55 14.80
CA ALA A 449 22.91 -18.85 14.10
C ALA A 449 23.06 -20.06 13.16
N LEU A 450 24.15 -20.11 12.37
CA LEU A 450 24.40 -21.24 11.45
C LEU A 450 24.68 -22.55 12.20
N GLN A 451 25.45 -22.52 13.29
CA GLN A 451 25.68 -23.72 14.13
C GLN A 451 24.40 -24.23 14.78
N LEU A 452 23.55 -23.31 15.26
CA LEU A 452 22.24 -23.65 15.82
C LEU A 452 21.30 -24.21 14.75
N LEU A 453 21.36 -23.69 13.52
CA LEU A 453 20.58 -24.20 12.39
C LEU A 453 20.97 -25.64 12.06
N GLU A 454 22.25 -25.96 11.93
CA GLU A 454 22.73 -27.32 11.68
C GLU A 454 22.32 -28.30 12.81
N THR A 455 22.41 -27.83 14.05
CA THR A 455 21.97 -28.61 15.23
C THR A 455 20.46 -28.83 15.21
N ALA A 456 19.68 -27.82 14.83
CA ALA A 456 18.23 -27.90 14.79
C ALA A 456 17.74 -28.80 13.66
N VAL A 457 18.36 -28.72 12.49
CA VAL A 457 18.06 -29.56 11.32
C VAL A 457 18.35 -31.04 11.61
N SER A 458 19.45 -31.33 12.28
CA SER A 458 19.84 -32.72 12.62
C SER A 458 19.03 -33.32 13.77
N ARG A 459 18.68 -32.52 14.79
CA ARG A 459 17.95 -33.01 15.99
C ARG A 459 16.44 -32.81 15.95
N GLY A 460 15.90 -32.09 14.96
CA GLY A 460 14.47 -31.77 14.89
C GLY A 460 14.04 -30.69 15.89
N HIS A 461 14.93 -29.78 16.27
CA HIS A 461 14.58 -28.67 17.16
C HIS A 461 13.86 -27.55 16.40
N TRP A 462 13.17 -26.69 17.16
CA TRP A 462 12.60 -25.47 16.61
C TRP A 462 13.57 -24.32 16.85
N LEU A 463 13.92 -23.61 15.78
CA LEU A 463 14.82 -22.47 15.85
C LEU A 463 14.06 -21.20 15.50
N MET A 464 14.08 -20.21 16.38
CA MET A 464 13.52 -18.89 16.16
C MET A 464 14.64 -17.85 16.08
N LEU A 465 14.78 -17.21 14.92
CA LEU A 465 15.69 -16.10 14.69
C LEU A 465 14.91 -14.78 14.72
N GLN A 466 15.18 -13.94 15.72
CA GLN A 466 14.50 -12.67 15.88
C GLN A 466 15.27 -11.52 15.20
N ASN A 467 14.56 -10.49 14.76
CA ASN A 467 15.13 -9.23 14.24
C ASN A 467 16.03 -9.42 13.00
N CYS A 468 15.62 -10.31 12.09
CA CYS A 468 16.35 -10.64 10.87
C CYS A 468 16.61 -9.40 9.97
N HIS A 469 15.74 -8.39 10.04
CA HIS A 469 15.88 -7.13 9.30
C HIS A 469 17.16 -6.34 9.63
N LEU A 470 17.78 -6.56 10.79
CA LEU A 470 19.00 -5.87 11.21
C LEU A 470 20.26 -6.33 10.45
N LEU A 471 20.25 -7.53 9.87
CA LEU A 471 21.40 -8.15 9.20
C LEU A 471 21.08 -8.62 7.77
N VAL A 472 20.69 -7.68 6.90
CA VAL A 472 20.27 -7.97 5.52
C VAL A 472 21.31 -8.75 4.70
N LYS A 473 22.60 -8.44 4.87
CA LYS A 473 23.68 -9.12 4.13
C LYS A 473 23.78 -10.60 4.50
N TRP A 474 23.65 -10.92 5.79
CA TRP A 474 23.73 -12.28 6.30
C TRP A 474 22.53 -13.13 5.85
N LEU A 475 21.36 -12.53 5.63
CA LEU A 475 20.20 -13.28 5.11
C LEU A 475 20.49 -13.96 3.76
N LYS A 476 21.38 -13.40 2.92
CA LYS A 476 21.83 -14.06 1.68
C LYS A 476 22.67 -15.30 1.94
N GLU A 477 23.40 -15.34 3.05
CA GLU A 477 24.13 -16.54 3.48
C GLU A 477 23.19 -17.59 4.06
N LEU A 478 22.19 -17.16 4.85
CA LEU A 478 21.13 -18.02 5.35
C LEU A 478 20.35 -18.68 4.20
N GLU A 479 20.03 -17.93 3.15
CA GLU A 479 19.36 -18.46 1.94
C GLU A 479 20.18 -19.62 1.32
N LYS A 480 21.48 -19.41 1.13
CA LYS A 480 22.40 -20.44 0.63
C LYS A 480 22.50 -21.64 1.57
N ALA A 481 22.43 -21.42 2.88
CA ALA A 481 22.43 -22.51 3.86
C ALA A 481 21.15 -23.34 3.78
N LEU A 482 19.98 -22.69 3.65
CA LEU A 482 18.69 -23.35 3.49
C LEU A 482 18.59 -24.17 2.20
N GLU A 483 19.18 -23.68 1.10
CA GLU A 483 19.25 -24.42 -0.17
C GLU A 483 20.09 -25.69 -0.11
N LYS A 484 21.09 -25.76 0.79
CA LYS A 484 21.92 -26.97 0.98
C LYS A 484 21.21 -28.07 1.75
N ILE A 485 20.10 -27.76 2.43
CA ILE A 485 19.36 -28.74 3.24
C ILE A 485 18.44 -29.56 2.33
N HIS A 486 18.77 -30.83 2.12
CA HIS A 486 17.98 -31.73 1.25
C HIS A 486 17.00 -32.62 2.02
N LYS A 487 17.35 -33.02 3.25
CA LYS A 487 16.54 -33.93 4.09
C LYS A 487 16.59 -33.49 5.56
N PRO A 488 15.81 -32.48 5.95
CA PRO A 488 15.69 -32.09 7.36
C PRO A 488 14.88 -33.12 8.16
N HIS A 489 15.04 -33.09 9.49
CA HIS A 489 14.21 -33.89 10.38
C HIS A 489 12.72 -33.49 10.26
N PRO A 490 11.75 -34.44 10.30
CA PRO A 490 10.31 -34.12 10.11
C PRO A 490 9.72 -33.13 11.13
N GLU A 491 10.26 -33.10 12.35
CA GLU A 491 9.84 -32.17 13.42
C GLU A 491 10.52 -30.80 13.35
N PHE A 492 11.56 -30.62 12.52
CA PHE A 492 12.29 -29.36 12.42
C PHE A 492 11.37 -28.24 11.90
N ARG A 493 11.46 -27.07 12.53
CA ARG A 493 10.79 -25.83 12.08
C ARG A 493 11.71 -24.64 12.28
N LEU A 494 11.78 -23.78 11.26
CA LEU A 494 12.52 -22.52 11.31
C LEU A 494 11.52 -21.35 11.34
N TRP A 495 11.64 -20.51 12.35
CA TRP A 495 10.82 -19.32 12.56
C TRP A 495 11.72 -18.09 12.43
N LEU A 496 11.36 -17.15 11.57
CA LEU A 496 12.08 -15.91 11.36
C LEU A 496 11.17 -14.76 11.73
N THR A 497 11.64 -13.78 12.52
CA THR A 497 10.92 -12.51 12.70
C THR A 497 11.67 -11.37 12.03
N THR A 498 10.94 -10.53 11.32
CA THR A 498 11.49 -9.42 10.56
C THR A 498 10.50 -8.27 10.47
N ASP A 499 11.02 -7.06 10.36
CA ASP A 499 10.25 -5.92 9.91
C ASP A 499 10.23 -5.95 8.38
N PRO A 500 9.24 -5.33 7.73
CA PRO A 500 9.19 -5.27 6.27
C PRO A 500 10.39 -4.48 5.73
N ILE A 501 11.23 -5.14 4.93
CA ILE A 501 12.37 -4.51 4.24
C ILE A 501 12.31 -4.81 2.74
N LYS A 502 12.76 -3.86 1.92
CA LYS A 502 12.75 -4.03 0.45
C LYS A 502 13.77 -5.06 -0.05
N ASP A 503 14.91 -5.13 0.62
CA ASP A 503 16.06 -5.95 0.21
C ASP A 503 16.08 -7.34 0.88
N PHE A 504 14.94 -7.81 1.41
CA PHE A 504 14.86 -9.16 1.98
C PHE A 504 15.08 -10.20 0.87
N PRO A 505 15.89 -11.26 1.09
CA PRO A 505 16.16 -12.24 0.04
C PRO A 505 14.90 -12.92 -0.49
N ILE A 506 14.70 -12.80 -1.80
CA ILE A 506 13.50 -13.27 -2.49
C ILE A 506 13.34 -14.79 -2.37
N GLY A 507 14.42 -15.58 -2.43
CA GLY A 507 14.29 -17.04 -2.36
C GLY A 507 13.87 -17.57 -0.99
N ILE A 508 14.18 -16.86 0.11
CA ILE A 508 13.62 -17.18 1.42
C ILE A 508 12.13 -16.87 1.44
N LEU A 509 11.72 -15.69 0.96
CA LEU A 509 10.32 -15.32 0.90
C LEU A 509 9.54 -16.30 0.01
N GLN A 510 9.99 -16.60 -1.20
CA GLN A 510 9.29 -17.50 -2.10
C GLN A 510 9.00 -18.89 -1.50
N LYS A 511 9.93 -19.42 -0.70
CA LYS A 511 9.80 -20.74 -0.03
C LYS A 511 9.07 -20.68 1.32
N SER A 512 8.90 -19.50 1.91
CA SER A 512 8.38 -19.36 3.27
C SER A 512 6.85 -19.30 3.34
N LEU A 513 6.31 -19.72 4.47
CA LEU A 513 4.98 -19.35 4.91
C LEU A 513 5.08 -17.98 5.61
N LYS A 514 4.45 -16.96 5.04
CA LYS A 514 4.47 -15.60 5.59
C LYS A 514 3.28 -15.40 6.50
N VAL A 515 3.53 -14.76 7.64
CA VAL A 515 2.50 -14.40 8.59
C VAL A 515 2.72 -12.95 8.99
N VAL A 516 1.77 -12.08 8.67
CA VAL A 516 1.78 -10.68 9.07
C VAL A 516 1.07 -10.54 10.40
N THR A 517 1.73 -9.95 11.40
CA THR A 517 1.12 -9.68 12.72
C THR A 517 0.87 -8.17 12.87
N GLU A 518 -0.37 -7.77 12.58
CA GLU A 518 -0.90 -6.42 12.74
C GLU A 518 -2.04 -6.41 13.78
N PRO A 519 -2.22 -5.32 14.54
CA PRO A 519 -3.45 -5.13 15.31
C PRO A 519 -4.65 -5.08 14.35
N PRO A 520 -5.77 -5.73 14.68
CA PRO A 520 -6.93 -5.73 13.80
C PRO A 520 -7.50 -4.32 13.63
N ASN A 521 -8.14 -4.07 12.48
CA ASN A 521 -8.80 -2.80 12.20
C ASN A 521 -10.27 -2.86 12.67
N GLY A 522 -10.66 -1.93 13.52
CA GLY A 522 -12.00 -1.79 14.07
C GLY A 522 -12.01 -1.91 15.60
N LEU A 523 -12.80 -1.04 16.23
CA LEU A 523 -12.92 -0.94 17.68
C LEU A 523 -13.34 -2.27 18.33
N LYS A 524 -14.34 -2.94 17.74
CA LYS A 524 -14.82 -4.25 18.20
C LYS A 524 -13.72 -5.31 18.15
N LEU A 525 -12.99 -5.40 17.03
CA LEU A 525 -11.98 -6.44 16.83
C LEU A 525 -10.78 -6.21 17.76
N ASN A 526 -10.36 -4.96 17.98
CA ASN A 526 -9.31 -4.61 18.95
C ASN A 526 -9.73 -4.96 20.38
N MET A 527 -10.92 -4.54 20.80
CA MET A 527 -11.46 -4.88 22.12
C MET A 527 -11.53 -6.39 22.33
N ARG A 528 -12.03 -7.13 21.34
CA ARG A 528 -12.11 -8.60 21.38
C ARG A 528 -10.71 -9.22 21.49
N ALA A 529 -9.73 -8.73 20.74
CA ALA A 529 -8.36 -9.24 20.77
C ALA A 529 -7.70 -9.01 22.15
N THR A 530 -7.83 -7.82 22.72
CA THR A 530 -7.30 -7.49 24.06
C THR A 530 -8.00 -8.33 25.14
N TYR A 531 -9.34 -8.39 25.15
CA TYR A 531 -10.09 -9.18 26.14
C TYR A 531 -9.91 -10.69 26.01
N PHE A 532 -9.67 -11.21 24.80
CA PHE A 532 -9.39 -12.63 24.60
C PHE A 532 -8.11 -13.05 25.34
N LYS A 533 -7.07 -12.20 25.34
CA LYS A 533 -5.78 -12.46 25.99
C LYS A 533 -5.85 -12.38 27.52
N ILE A 534 -6.76 -11.58 28.10
CA ILE A 534 -6.90 -11.44 29.55
C ILE A 534 -7.43 -12.76 30.14
N SER A 535 -6.70 -13.34 31.09
CA SER A 535 -7.16 -14.57 31.78
C SER A 535 -8.27 -14.26 32.78
N HIS A 536 -9.16 -15.23 33.04
CA HIS A 536 -10.22 -15.07 34.05
C HIS A 536 -9.63 -14.81 35.44
N HIS A 537 -8.51 -15.44 35.77
CA HIS A 537 -7.81 -15.26 37.03
C HIS A 537 -7.28 -13.83 37.21
N THR A 538 -6.67 -13.26 36.17
CA THR A 538 -6.14 -11.88 36.21
C THR A 538 -7.25 -10.86 36.44
N LEU A 539 -8.42 -11.04 35.82
CA LEU A 539 -9.55 -10.13 35.97
C LEU A 539 -10.17 -10.17 37.38
N MET A 540 -10.03 -11.29 38.10
CA MET A 540 -10.49 -11.45 39.49
C MET A 540 -9.40 -11.20 40.53
N GLY A 541 -8.18 -10.84 40.12
CA GLY A 541 -7.05 -10.66 41.03
C GLY A 541 -7.20 -9.48 42.00
N CYS A 542 -7.84 -8.40 41.56
CA CYS A 542 -8.01 -7.18 42.36
C CYS A 542 -9.29 -7.23 43.20
N PRO A 543 -9.25 -6.94 44.52
CA PRO A 543 -10.43 -6.94 45.38
C PRO A 543 -11.36 -5.72 45.19
N HIS A 544 -10.88 -4.65 44.55
CA HIS A 544 -11.64 -3.41 44.40
C HIS A 544 -12.73 -3.54 43.32
N SER A 545 -13.98 -3.17 43.63
CA SER A 545 -15.13 -3.30 42.71
C SER A 545 -14.93 -2.55 41.38
N ALA A 546 -14.40 -1.33 41.44
CA ALA A 546 -14.10 -0.51 40.27
C ALA A 546 -13.07 -1.10 39.29
N PHE A 547 -12.22 -2.06 39.70
CA PHE A 547 -11.13 -2.56 38.85
C PHE A 547 -11.64 -3.13 37.52
N ARG A 548 -12.70 -3.94 37.56
CA ARG A 548 -13.24 -4.60 36.35
C ARG A 548 -13.82 -3.59 35.35
N SER A 549 -14.57 -2.60 35.84
CA SER A 549 -15.08 -1.50 35.02
C SER A 549 -13.95 -0.64 34.46
N LEU A 550 -12.90 -0.37 35.25
CA LEU A 550 -11.75 0.41 34.79
C LEU A 550 -10.86 -0.32 33.80
N VAL A 551 -10.74 -1.65 33.90
CA VAL A 551 -10.09 -2.48 32.88
C VAL A 551 -10.85 -2.38 31.55
N PHE A 552 -12.19 -2.34 31.58
CA PHE A 552 -12.99 -2.11 30.38
C PHE A 552 -12.77 -0.72 29.79
N VAL A 553 -12.78 0.32 30.63
CA VAL A 553 -12.47 1.70 30.21
C VAL A 553 -11.06 1.80 29.61
N LEU A 554 -10.08 1.15 30.23
CA LEU A 554 -8.70 1.11 29.74
C LEU A 554 -8.58 0.36 28.41
N ALA A 555 -9.28 -0.76 28.26
CA ALA A 555 -9.29 -1.50 27.00
C ALA A 555 -9.96 -0.68 25.89
N PHE A 556 -11.06 0.02 26.21
CA PHE A 556 -11.73 0.91 25.28
C PHE A 556 -10.81 2.06 24.87
N PHE A 557 -10.14 2.70 25.83
CA PHE A 557 -9.13 3.73 25.57
C PHE A 557 -7.99 3.21 24.68
N HIS A 558 -7.44 2.03 24.98
CA HIS A 558 -6.38 1.42 24.19
C HIS A 558 -6.82 1.20 22.74
N ALA A 559 -8.01 0.65 22.54
CA ALA A 559 -8.58 0.41 21.22
C ALA A 559 -8.88 1.73 20.48
N VAL A 560 -9.39 2.77 21.16
CA VAL A 560 -9.63 4.11 20.58
C VAL A 560 -8.33 4.74 20.10
N VAL A 561 -7.27 4.69 20.90
CA VAL A 561 -5.96 5.28 20.58
C VAL A 561 -5.32 4.58 19.39
N GLN A 562 -5.44 3.25 19.31
CA GLN A 562 -5.01 2.45 18.16
C GLN A 562 -5.83 2.77 16.90
N GLU A 563 -7.16 2.79 17.00
CA GLU A 563 -8.05 3.08 15.88
C GLU A 563 -7.91 4.52 15.37
N ARG A 564 -7.60 5.47 16.25
CA ARG A 564 -7.38 6.87 15.86
C ARG A 564 -6.23 7.01 14.84
N ARG A 565 -5.25 6.09 14.84
CA ARG A 565 -4.18 6.03 13.83
C ARG A 565 -4.69 5.84 12.40
N LYS A 566 -5.85 5.21 12.23
CA LYS A 566 -6.51 5.01 10.92
C LYS A 566 -6.72 6.31 10.16
N TYR A 567 -7.02 7.40 10.86
CA TYR A 567 -7.29 8.71 10.26
C TYR A 567 -6.02 9.53 9.98
N GLY A 568 -4.85 8.88 9.96
CA GLY A 568 -3.58 9.49 9.61
C GLY A 568 -3.28 10.74 10.45
N LYS A 569 -2.95 11.84 9.76
CA LYS A 569 -2.55 13.12 10.38
C LYS A 569 -3.66 13.81 11.18
N ILE A 570 -4.92 13.56 10.84
CA ILE A 570 -6.07 14.09 11.61
C ILE A 570 -6.15 13.40 12.98
N GLY A 571 -5.87 12.09 13.00
CA GLY A 571 -5.82 11.30 14.22
C GLY A 571 -4.62 11.66 15.10
N TRP A 572 -3.41 11.54 14.55
CA TRP A 572 -2.15 11.83 15.22
C TRP A 572 -1.20 12.56 14.27
N ASN A 573 -0.51 13.61 14.74
CA ASN A 573 0.53 14.26 13.93
C ASN A 573 1.65 13.28 13.59
N VAL A 574 2.08 12.46 14.54
CA VAL A 574 3.07 11.41 14.34
C VAL A 574 2.41 10.03 14.54
N PRO A 575 2.63 9.05 13.64
CA PRO A 575 2.08 7.72 13.85
C PRO A 575 2.80 7.04 15.02
N TYR A 576 2.10 6.88 16.14
CA TYR A 576 2.60 6.14 17.31
C TYR A 576 2.15 4.68 17.28
N ASP A 577 3.03 3.80 17.75
CA ASP A 577 2.73 2.39 17.95
C ASP A 577 2.44 2.15 19.44
N PHE A 578 1.14 1.98 19.74
CA PHE A 578 0.66 1.62 21.06
C PHE A 578 0.48 0.11 21.15
N ASN A 579 1.25 -0.52 22.05
CA ASN A 579 1.42 -1.95 22.10
C ASN A 579 0.60 -2.58 23.23
N GLU A 580 0.38 -3.89 23.12
CA GLU A 580 -0.23 -4.69 24.19
C GLU A 580 0.53 -4.55 25.53
N SER A 581 1.86 -4.41 25.47
CA SER A 581 2.68 -4.22 26.68
C SER A 581 2.28 -2.96 27.45
N ASP A 582 1.88 -1.89 26.75
CA ASP A 582 1.45 -0.65 27.40
C ASP A 582 0.13 -0.86 28.15
N PHE A 583 -0.78 -1.62 27.54
CA PHE A 583 -2.04 -2.02 28.16
C PHE A 583 -1.79 -2.88 29.41
N GLN A 584 -0.92 -3.89 29.31
CA GLN A 584 -0.59 -4.78 30.44
C GLN A 584 0.00 -4.02 31.62
N VAL A 585 0.98 -3.14 31.38
CA VAL A 585 1.59 -2.32 32.44
C VAL A 585 0.55 -1.36 33.04
N CYS A 586 -0.32 -0.77 32.23
CA CYS A 586 -1.40 0.09 32.76
C CYS A 586 -2.42 -0.70 33.58
N MET A 587 -2.70 -1.95 33.23
CA MET A 587 -3.54 -2.86 34.01
C MET A 587 -2.90 -3.20 35.37
N GLU A 588 -1.59 -3.44 35.40
CA GLU A 588 -0.83 -3.65 36.65
C GLU A 588 -0.79 -2.38 37.53
N ILE A 589 -0.69 -1.20 36.92
CA ILE A 589 -0.80 0.08 37.64
C ILE A 589 -2.18 0.22 38.27
N LEU A 590 -3.25 -0.09 37.53
CA LEU A 590 -4.62 -0.07 38.08
C LEU A 590 -4.74 -1.04 39.26
N ASP A 591 -4.26 -2.28 39.12
CA ASP A 591 -4.33 -3.29 40.17
C ASP A 591 -3.57 -2.83 41.43
N THR A 592 -2.34 -2.32 41.26
CA THR A 592 -1.50 -1.89 42.38
C THR A 592 -2.12 -0.73 43.16
N TYR A 593 -2.61 0.30 42.47
CA TYR A 593 -3.16 1.50 43.12
C TYR A 593 -4.54 1.25 43.71
N LEU A 594 -5.40 0.46 43.06
CA LEU A 594 -6.72 0.13 43.60
C LEU A 594 -6.63 -0.86 44.76
N THR A 595 -5.71 -1.83 44.71
CA THR A 595 -5.45 -2.73 45.84
C THR A 595 -4.94 -1.95 47.05
N LYS A 596 -4.07 -0.94 46.82
CA LYS A 596 -3.59 -0.05 47.86
C LYS A 596 -4.72 0.80 48.46
N ALA A 597 -5.58 1.39 47.63
CA ALA A 597 -6.74 2.15 48.09
C ALA A 597 -7.69 1.28 48.93
N TYR A 598 -7.96 0.05 48.46
CA TYR A 598 -8.78 -0.92 49.17
C TYR A 598 -8.18 -1.32 50.53
N THR A 599 -6.86 -1.59 50.59
CA THR A 599 -6.19 -1.94 51.86
C THR A 599 -6.11 -0.76 52.84
N GLN A 600 -6.10 0.46 52.34
CA GLN A 600 -6.11 1.68 53.16
C GLN A 600 -7.52 2.09 53.60
N GLY A 601 -8.57 1.50 53.02
CA GLY A 601 -9.97 1.86 53.30
C GLY A 601 -10.38 3.20 52.70
N ASP A 602 -9.66 3.67 51.68
CA ASP A 602 -9.99 4.91 50.97
C ASP A 602 -11.05 4.63 49.90
N ASP A 603 -12.23 5.23 50.04
CA ASP A 603 -13.31 5.13 49.03
C ASP A 603 -13.00 5.95 47.76
N LYS A 604 -12.00 6.85 47.81
CA LYS A 604 -11.66 7.75 46.70
C LYS A 604 -10.57 7.16 45.82
N ILE A 605 -10.88 7.02 44.53
CA ILE A 605 -9.92 6.59 43.52
C ILE A 605 -8.89 7.71 43.28
N PRO A 606 -7.57 7.41 43.26
CA PRO A 606 -6.52 8.42 43.07
C PRO A 606 -6.38 8.85 41.60
N TRP A 607 -7.39 9.56 41.07
CA TRP A 607 -7.45 9.97 39.67
C TRP A 607 -6.24 10.76 39.19
N GLY A 608 -5.73 11.70 39.99
CA GLY A 608 -4.56 12.50 39.59
C GLY A 608 -3.34 11.64 39.29
N SER A 609 -3.05 10.65 40.14
CA SER A 609 -1.94 9.71 39.93
C SER A 609 -2.21 8.77 38.76
N LEU A 610 -3.42 8.23 38.64
CA LEU A 610 -3.77 7.30 37.55
C LEU A 610 -3.72 8.00 36.18
N LYS A 611 -4.33 9.19 36.05
CA LYS A 611 -4.31 9.99 34.82
C LYS A 611 -2.89 10.36 34.42
N TYR A 612 -2.05 10.75 35.37
CA TYR A 612 -0.66 11.07 35.10
C TYR A 612 0.16 9.85 34.67
N LEU A 613 0.06 8.72 35.39
CA LEU A 613 0.82 7.52 35.08
C LEU A 613 0.39 6.90 33.75
N ILE A 614 -0.92 6.78 33.50
CA ILE A 614 -1.43 6.18 32.26
C ILE A 614 -1.24 7.17 31.10
N GLY A 615 -1.70 8.42 31.26
CA GLY A 615 -1.74 9.42 30.20
C GLY A 615 -0.39 10.05 29.86
N GLU A 616 0.35 10.56 30.85
CA GLU A 616 1.60 11.31 30.61
C GLU A 616 2.83 10.40 30.59
N VAL A 617 2.90 9.40 31.49
CA VAL A 617 4.10 8.56 31.63
C VAL A 617 4.10 7.39 30.65
N MET A 618 3.05 6.57 30.65
CA MET A 618 3.01 5.36 29.81
C MET A 618 2.70 5.69 28.35
N TYR A 619 1.47 6.15 28.06
CA TYR A 619 1.08 6.49 26.69
C TYR A 619 1.75 7.79 26.22
N GLY A 620 1.83 8.80 27.07
CA GLY A 620 2.49 10.08 26.80
C GLY A 620 4.01 9.97 26.65
N GLY A 621 4.63 8.95 27.27
CA GLY A 621 6.04 8.62 27.05
C GLY A 621 6.35 8.20 25.61
N ARG A 622 5.36 7.67 24.88
CA ARG A 622 5.46 7.35 23.45
C ARG A 622 5.18 8.56 22.55
N ALA A 623 4.30 9.45 22.99
CA ALA A 623 3.97 10.66 22.25
C ALA A 623 5.12 11.68 22.32
N ILE A 624 5.65 12.06 21.16
CA ILE A 624 6.77 13.03 21.06
C ILE A 624 6.21 14.45 20.89
N ASP A 625 5.14 14.60 20.11
CA ASP A 625 4.55 15.90 19.83
C ASP A 625 3.65 16.39 20.98
N SER A 626 3.73 17.69 21.27
CA SER A 626 2.99 18.32 22.36
C SER A 626 1.48 18.39 22.09
N PHE A 627 1.06 18.55 20.83
CA PHE A 627 -0.37 18.57 20.48
C PHE A 627 -0.98 17.16 20.52
N ASP A 628 -0.20 16.14 20.15
CA ASP A 628 -0.60 14.75 20.33
C ASP A 628 -0.72 14.38 21.82
N ARG A 629 0.23 14.81 22.66
CA ARG A 629 0.11 14.65 24.13
C ARG A 629 -1.16 15.29 24.67
N ARG A 630 -1.49 16.50 24.20
CA ARG A 630 -2.73 17.19 24.58
C ARG A 630 -3.99 16.36 24.27
N ILE A 631 -4.00 15.57 23.19
CA ILE A 631 -5.10 14.65 22.87
C ILE A 631 -5.18 13.54 23.92
N LEU A 632 -4.05 12.93 24.29
CA LEU A 632 -4.00 11.89 25.33
C LEU A 632 -4.50 12.40 26.69
N THR A 633 -4.05 13.59 27.11
CA THR A 633 -4.50 14.22 28.37
C THR A 633 -6.01 14.45 28.34
N VAL A 634 -6.56 14.92 27.22
CA VAL A 634 -8.01 15.11 27.07
C VAL A 634 -8.78 13.78 27.15
N TYR A 635 -8.29 12.70 26.54
CA TYR A 635 -8.92 11.38 26.71
C TYR A 635 -8.90 10.92 28.17
N MET A 636 -7.80 11.15 28.90
CA MET A 636 -7.75 10.83 30.33
C MET A 636 -8.78 11.63 31.14
N ASP A 637 -9.01 12.89 30.77
CA ASP A 637 -9.99 13.72 31.45
C ASP A 637 -11.45 13.35 31.15
N GLU A 638 -11.73 12.93 29.92
CA GLU A 638 -13.08 12.53 29.47
C GLU A 638 -13.42 11.07 29.80
N TYR A 639 -12.44 10.17 29.93
CA TYR A 639 -12.69 8.73 30.18
C TYR A 639 -12.43 8.29 31.62
N LEU A 640 -11.68 9.04 32.42
CA LEU A 640 -11.37 8.66 33.80
C LEU A 640 -11.85 9.75 34.78
N GLY A 641 -12.76 9.38 35.68
CA GLY A 641 -13.24 10.26 36.73
C GLY A 641 -14.38 9.65 37.54
N ASP A 642 -14.76 10.33 38.63
CA ASP A 642 -15.84 9.85 39.50
C ASP A 642 -17.21 9.78 38.79
N PHE A 643 -17.38 10.55 37.71
CA PHE A 643 -18.60 10.54 36.88
C PHE A 643 -18.90 9.16 36.26
N LEU A 644 -17.91 8.26 36.15
CA LEU A 644 -18.12 6.90 35.63
C LEU A 644 -19.08 6.07 36.48
N PHE A 645 -19.16 6.38 37.77
CA PHE A 645 -19.98 5.66 38.75
C PHE A 645 -21.22 6.46 39.18
N ASP A 646 -21.53 7.56 38.49
CA ASP A 646 -22.72 8.34 38.78
C ASP A 646 -23.98 7.55 38.33
N THR A 647 -24.93 7.44 39.25
CA THR A 647 -26.21 6.75 39.03
C THR A 647 -27.28 7.68 38.44
N PHE A 648 -27.12 9.00 38.58
CA PHE A 648 -28.06 9.99 38.06
C PHE A 648 -27.76 10.39 36.61
N GLN A 649 -26.47 10.43 36.25
CA GLN A 649 -26.01 10.65 34.88
C GLN A 649 -25.10 9.49 34.46
N PRO A 650 -25.68 8.39 33.91
CA PRO A 650 -24.87 7.26 33.46
C PRO A 650 -23.89 7.71 32.38
N PHE A 651 -22.65 7.26 32.52
CA PHE A 651 -21.62 7.58 31.55
C PHE A 651 -21.78 6.75 30.27
N HIS A 652 -21.70 7.44 29.14
CA HIS A 652 -21.63 6.84 27.82
C HIS A 652 -20.35 7.33 27.13
N PHE A 653 -19.55 6.42 26.58
CA PHE A 653 -18.40 6.79 25.76
C PHE A 653 -18.86 7.53 24.50
N TYR A 654 -19.96 7.06 23.93
CA TYR A 654 -20.63 7.66 22.78
C TYR A 654 -22.07 7.14 22.70
N HIS A 655 -23.01 8.03 22.39
CA HIS A 655 -24.43 7.69 22.25
C HIS A 655 -25.04 8.39 21.04
N ASN A 656 -25.62 7.61 20.13
CA ASN A 656 -26.46 8.11 19.05
C ASN A 656 -27.75 7.28 18.92
N LYS A 657 -28.55 7.53 17.88
CA LYS A 657 -29.84 6.83 17.67
C LYS A 657 -29.67 5.33 17.37
N ASP A 658 -28.51 4.92 16.87
CA ASP A 658 -28.26 3.58 16.32
C ASP A 658 -27.36 2.72 17.22
N VAL A 659 -26.51 3.35 18.03
CA VAL A 659 -25.45 2.71 18.81
C VAL A 659 -25.27 3.40 20.17
N ASP A 660 -25.09 2.59 21.20
CA ASP A 660 -24.86 3.04 22.57
C ASP A 660 -23.60 2.37 23.16
N TYR A 661 -22.52 3.13 23.35
CA TYR A 661 -21.29 2.64 23.94
C TYR A 661 -21.27 2.97 25.43
N LYS A 662 -21.55 1.96 26.25
CA LYS A 662 -21.61 2.08 27.71
C LYS A 662 -20.68 1.10 28.41
N ILE A 663 -20.51 1.30 29.70
CA ILE A 663 -19.78 0.38 30.56
C ILE A 663 -20.73 -0.78 30.93
N PRO A 664 -20.34 -2.05 30.73
CA PRO A 664 -21.12 -3.20 31.16
C PRO A 664 -21.34 -3.20 32.68
N PRO A 665 -22.45 -3.79 33.16
CA PRO A 665 -22.64 -3.99 34.59
C PRO A 665 -21.57 -4.92 35.14
N ASP A 666 -21.26 -4.75 36.43
CA ASP A 666 -20.24 -5.56 37.08
C ASP A 666 -20.61 -7.06 37.08
N GLY A 667 -19.69 -7.92 36.63
CA GLY A 667 -19.97 -9.33 36.37
C GLY A 667 -18.74 -10.17 36.02
N PRO A 668 -18.93 -11.44 35.62
CA PRO A 668 -17.87 -12.30 35.10
C PRO A 668 -17.43 -11.84 33.70
N LYS A 669 -16.27 -12.35 33.25
CA LYS A 669 -15.67 -12.03 31.93
C LYS A 669 -16.68 -12.13 30.77
N ASP A 670 -17.58 -13.11 30.81
CA ASP A 670 -18.54 -13.37 29.73
C ASP A 670 -19.52 -12.22 29.50
N VAL A 671 -19.87 -11.45 30.55
CA VAL A 671 -20.73 -10.26 30.42
C VAL A 671 -20.04 -9.19 29.58
N TYR A 672 -18.77 -8.93 29.86
CA TYR A 672 -17.96 -7.98 29.09
C TYR A 672 -17.75 -8.45 27.65
N VAL A 673 -17.52 -9.74 27.44
CA VAL A 673 -17.36 -10.32 26.09
C VAL A 673 -18.66 -10.23 25.29
N ALA A 674 -19.81 -10.49 25.91
CA ALA A 674 -21.11 -10.35 25.27
C ALA A 674 -21.39 -8.91 24.82
N GLU A 675 -21.02 -7.91 25.62
CA GLU A 675 -21.12 -6.51 25.21
C GLU A 675 -20.16 -6.18 24.05
N ILE A 676 -18.93 -6.69 24.08
CA ILE A 676 -17.99 -6.48 22.96
C ILE A 676 -18.54 -7.10 21.65
N GLU A 677 -19.24 -8.24 21.75
CA GLU A 677 -19.87 -8.86 20.59
C GLU A 677 -21.11 -8.11 20.08
N SER A 678 -21.81 -7.35 20.92
CA SER A 678 -22.95 -6.53 20.50
C SER A 678 -22.54 -5.26 19.74
N LEU A 679 -21.26 -4.84 19.86
CA LEU A 679 -20.74 -3.66 19.15
C LEU A 679 -20.79 -3.82 17.62
N PRO A 680 -20.99 -2.73 16.86
CA PRO A 680 -20.98 -2.78 15.40
C PRO A 680 -19.55 -3.00 14.86
N LEU A 681 -19.46 -3.67 13.70
CA LEU A 681 -18.19 -3.93 12.99
C LEU A 681 -17.59 -2.64 12.41
N ALA A 682 -18.44 -1.71 11.94
CA ALA A 682 -18.05 -0.41 11.42
C ALA A 682 -18.43 0.68 12.43
N ASN A 683 -17.48 1.59 12.70
CA ASN A 683 -17.65 2.68 13.66
C ASN A 683 -17.54 4.02 12.93
N THR A 684 -18.32 5.01 13.37
CA THR A 684 -18.16 6.38 12.89
C THR A 684 -16.98 7.05 13.59
N PRO A 685 -16.31 8.04 12.97
CA PRO A 685 -15.20 8.76 13.60
C PRO A 685 -15.58 9.46 14.92
N GLU A 686 -16.86 9.78 15.08
CA GLU A 686 -17.41 10.46 16.27
C GLU A 686 -17.23 9.65 17.55
N VAL A 687 -17.20 8.32 17.46
CA VAL A 687 -16.92 7.42 18.60
C VAL A 687 -15.53 7.71 19.18
N PHE A 688 -14.60 8.16 18.33
CA PHE A 688 -13.24 8.55 18.72
C PHE A 688 -13.11 10.04 19.03
N GLY A 689 -14.22 10.80 18.99
CA GLY A 689 -14.24 12.25 19.16
C GLY A 689 -13.84 13.06 17.92
N LEU A 690 -13.70 12.42 16.75
CA LEU A 690 -13.41 13.07 15.46
C LEU A 690 -14.69 13.52 14.73
N HIS A 691 -14.55 14.37 13.71
CA HIS A 691 -15.68 14.75 12.85
C HIS A 691 -16.00 13.62 11.86
N PRO A 692 -17.27 13.40 11.46
CA PRO A 692 -17.62 12.48 10.37
C PRO A 692 -16.84 12.74 9.08
N ASN A 693 -16.46 13.99 8.82
CA ASN A 693 -15.65 14.39 7.65
C ASN A 693 -14.28 13.71 7.60
N ALA A 694 -13.71 13.29 8.74
CA ALA A 694 -12.44 12.56 8.77
C ALA A 694 -12.54 11.22 8.00
N GLU A 695 -13.73 10.62 7.96
CA GLU A 695 -13.99 9.39 7.21
C GLU A 695 -13.86 9.62 5.70
N ILE A 696 -14.33 10.77 5.21
CA ILE A 696 -14.29 11.13 3.78
C ILE A 696 -12.83 11.21 3.31
N GLY A 697 -11.98 11.90 4.08
CA GLY A 697 -10.54 12.00 3.78
C GLY A 697 -9.86 10.63 3.78
N TYR A 698 -10.13 9.81 4.80
CA TYR A 698 -9.59 8.45 4.90
C TYR A 698 -9.96 7.57 3.71
N TYR A 699 -11.25 7.44 3.38
CA TYR A 699 -11.64 6.56 2.27
C TYR A 699 -11.27 7.12 0.89
N THR A 700 -11.24 8.43 0.72
CA THR A 700 -10.75 9.04 -0.53
C THR A 700 -9.29 8.66 -0.77
N GLN A 701 -8.45 8.72 0.28
CA GLN A 701 -7.06 8.31 0.19
C GLN A 701 -6.95 6.80 -0.04
N ALA A 702 -7.72 5.98 0.69
CA ALA A 702 -7.72 4.53 0.51
C ALA A 702 -8.14 4.10 -0.91
N ALA A 703 -9.12 4.77 -1.52
CA ALA A 703 -9.52 4.53 -2.91
C ALA A 703 -8.41 4.90 -3.91
N ARG A 704 -7.76 6.06 -3.71
CA ARG A 704 -6.62 6.50 -4.54
C ARG A 704 -5.41 5.57 -4.43
N ASP A 705 -5.08 5.13 -3.21
CA ASP A 705 -3.99 4.19 -2.96
C ASP A 705 -4.28 2.84 -3.63
N MET A 706 -5.51 2.33 -3.48
CA MET A 706 -5.98 1.11 -4.16
C MET A 706 -5.87 1.22 -5.67
N TRP A 707 -6.30 2.34 -6.28
CA TRP A 707 -6.16 2.56 -7.72
C TRP A 707 -4.72 2.64 -8.17
N THR A 708 -3.86 3.33 -7.41
CA THR A 708 -2.42 3.41 -7.72
C THR A 708 -1.82 2.02 -7.78
N HIS A 709 -2.10 1.18 -6.78
CA HIS A 709 -1.64 -0.21 -6.78
C HIS A 709 -2.27 -1.05 -7.91
N LEU A 710 -3.57 -0.90 -8.20
CA LEU A 710 -4.20 -1.62 -9.31
C LEU A 710 -3.61 -1.21 -10.67
N ILE A 711 -3.23 0.05 -10.85
CA ILE A 711 -2.54 0.53 -12.06
C ILE A 711 -1.16 -0.10 -12.15
N ASP A 712 -0.42 -0.20 -11.03
CA ASP A 712 0.88 -0.88 -11.01
C ASP A 712 0.77 -2.39 -11.34
N LEU A 713 -0.37 -3.01 -11.00
CA LEU A 713 -0.68 -4.41 -11.34
C LEU A 713 -1.09 -4.61 -12.80
N GLN A 714 -1.42 -3.56 -13.54
CA GLN A 714 -1.76 -3.67 -14.96
C GLN A 714 -0.51 -3.77 -15.84
N PRO A 715 -0.54 -4.58 -16.92
CA PRO A 715 0.59 -4.69 -17.83
C PRO A 715 0.87 -3.35 -18.52
N GLN A 716 2.05 -2.78 -18.27
CA GLN A 716 2.48 -1.49 -18.83
C GLN A 716 2.68 -1.50 -20.36
N THR A 717 2.68 -2.68 -20.98
CA THR A 717 2.93 -2.89 -22.41
C THR A 717 1.66 -2.99 -23.27
N GLY A 718 0.51 -2.56 -22.75
CA GLY A 718 -0.67 -2.35 -23.59
C GLY A 718 -0.43 -1.19 -24.55
N GLU A 719 0.05 -1.46 -25.77
CA GLU A 719 -0.12 -0.57 -26.91
C GLU A 719 -1.62 -0.49 -27.24
N SER A 720 -2.38 0.29 -26.45
CA SER A 720 -3.69 0.76 -26.86
C SER A 720 -3.49 1.98 -27.74
N GLY A 721 -3.55 1.73 -29.05
CA GLY A 721 -3.42 2.74 -30.10
C GLY A 721 -4.53 3.80 -30.10
N ALA A 722 -4.25 4.86 -30.86
CA ALA A 722 -5.09 6.03 -31.17
C ALA A 722 -5.07 7.24 -30.19
N GLY A 723 -4.04 7.37 -29.35
CA GLY A 723 -3.78 8.57 -28.54
C GLY A 723 -2.50 9.31 -28.92
N ILE A 724 -2.38 10.58 -28.51
CA ILE A 724 -1.13 11.37 -28.55
C ILE A 724 -0.01 10.53 -27.90
N SER A 725 1.15 10.45 -28.53
CA SER A 725 2.27 9.70 -27.94
C SER A 725 2.67 10.31 -26.59
N ARG A 726 3.04 9.46 -25.62
CA ARG A 726 3.43 9.90 -24.27
C ARG A 726 4.47 11.03 -24.32
N ASP A 727 5.45 10.89 -25.19
CA ASP A 727 6.56 11.84 -25.32
C ASP A 727 6.11 13.18 -25.92
N GLU A 728 5.17 13.16 -26.86
CA GLU A 728 4.59 14.36 -27.46
C GLU A 728 3.74 15.14 -26.45
N TYR A 729 2.93 14.44 -25.65
CA TYR A 729 2.17 15.06 -24.56
C TYR A 729 3.08 15.72 -23.52
N ILE A 730 4.14 15.02 -23.07
CA ILE A 730 5.10 15.56 -22.10
C ILE A 730 5.80 16.80 -22.66
N SER A 731 6.17 16.76 -23.95
CA SER A 731 6.81 17.89 -24.63
C SER A 731 5.89 19.12 -24.70
N GLN A 732 4.60 18.93 -24.96
CA GLN A 732 3.61 20.00 -24.99
C GLN A 732 3.43 20.64 -23.60
N VAL A 733 3.25 19.83 -22.56
CA VAL A 733 3.13 20.30 -21.16
C VAL A 733 4.41 21.06 -20.74
N ALA A 734 5.59 20.56 -21.11
CA ALA A 734 6.85 21.20 -20.80
C ALA A 734 6.97 22.59 -21.43
N ARG A 735 6.54 22.76 -22.69
CA ARG A 735 6.53 24.07 -23.39
C ARG A 735 5.55 25.03 -22.74
N ASP A 736 4.36 24.57 -22.39
CA ASP A 736 3.33 25.41 -21.77
C ASP A 736 3.76 25.96 -20.42
N ILE A 737 4.45 25.15 -19.61
CA ILE A 737 5.02 25.58 -18.32
C ILE A 737 6.15 26.58 -18.57
N GLN A 738 7.04 26.29 -19.51
CA GLN A 738 8.17 27.17 -19.83
C GLN A 738 7.71 28.57 -20.28
N ASN A 739 6.63 28.65 -21.07
CA ASN A 739 6.03 29.92 -21.51
C ASN A 739 5.38 30.72 -20.36
N LYS A 740 5.01 30.06 -19.25
CA LYS A 740 4.39 30.69 -18.07
C LYS A 740 5.41 31.06 -16.99
N LEU A 741 6.70 30.78 -17.18
CA LEU A 741 7.73 31.13 -16.21
C LEU A 741 7.97 32.65 -16.17
N PRO A 742 7.94 33.28 -14.98
CA PRO A 742 8.24 34.70 -14.84
C PRO A 742 9.74 34.99 -15.01
N LEU A 743 10.05 36.27 -15.23
CA LEU A 743 11.43 36.76 -15.24
C LEU A 743 12.02 36.76 -13.82
N VAL A 744 13.34 36.57 -13.75
CA VAL A 744 14.11 36.56 -12.51
C VAL A 744 14.23 37.99 -11.97
N PHE A 745 14.11 38.15 -10.64
CA PHE A 745 14.29 39.45 -9.99
C PHE A 745 15.77 39.83 -9.85
N ASP A 746 16.13 41.07 -10.20
CA ASP A 746 17.49 41.59 -9.99
C ASP A 746 17.66 42.15 -8.57
N LEU A 747 18.26 41.35 -7.70
CA LEU A 747 18.43 41.67 -6.28
C LEU A 747 19.32 42.89 -6.04
N ASP A 748 20.30 43.15 -6.91
CA ASP A 748 21.24 44.27 -6.74
C ASP A 748 20.58 45.60 -7.06
N VAL A 749 19.68 45.63 -8.04
CA VAL A 749 18.87 46.80 -8.37
C VAL A 749 17.86 47.08 -7.25
N ILE A 750 17.09 46.07 -6.85
CA ILE A 750 16.06 46.21 -5.80
C ILE A 750 16.68 46.67 -4.48
N ARG A 751 17.86 46.15 -4.12
CA ARG A 751 18.55 46.55 -2.89
C ARG A 751 19.01 48.02 -2.92
N LYS A 752 19.38 48.54 -4.08
CA LYS A 752 19.78 49.95 -4.24
C LYS A 752 18.57 50.88 -4.14
N GLU A 753 17.44 50.48 -4.72
CA GLU A 753 16.19 51.27 -4.68
C GLU A 753 15.60 51.38 -3.27
N MET A 754 15.76 50.34 -2.44
CA MET A 754 15.23 50.29 -1.07
C MET A 754 16.01 51.10 -0.02
N GLY A 755 17.19 51.64 -0.36
CA GLY A 755 17.99 52.51 0.53
C GLY A 755 18.72 51.79 1.69
N LEU A 756 19.24 52.58 2.65
CA LEU A 756 20.11 52.10 3.75
C LEU A 756 19.35 51.74 5.05
N ASP A 757 18.11 52.22 5.25
CA ASP A 757 17.32 51.95 6.46
C ASP A 757 16.37 50.76 6.25
N ILE A 758 16.95 49.56 6.27
CA ILE A 758 16.23 48.32 5.92
C ILE A 758 15.43 47.81 7.13
N GLN A 759 14.10 47.85 7.01
CA GLN A 759 13.20 47.21 7.98
C GLN A 759 13.41 45.69 7.99
N PRO A 760 13.23 44.99 9.14
CA PRO A 760 13.33 43.53 9.20
C PRO A 760 12.47 42.80 8.17
N THR A 761 11.28 43.32 7.85
CA THR A 761 10.36 42.74 6.85
C THR A 761 10.92 42.82 5.43
N THR A 762 11.64 43.88 5.08
CA THR A 762 12.32 44.04 3.78
C THR A 762 13.49 43.06 3.62
N VAL A 763 14.19 42.72 4.72
CA VAL A 763 15.25 41.68 4.67
C VAL A 763 14.65 40.32 4.32
N VAL A 764 13.48 39.99 4.88
CA VAL A 764 12.76 38.76 4.55
C VAL A 764 12.39 38.72 3.07
N LEU A 765 11.86 39.83 2.51
CA LEU A 765 11.56 39.92 1.07
C LEU A 765 12.80 39.58 0.21
N LEU A 766 13.97 40.13 0.50
CA LEU A 766 15.19 39.83 -0.28
C LEU A 766 15.57 38.34 -0.23
N GLN A 767 15.43 37.70 0.93
CA GLN A 767 15.70 36.26 1.08
C GLN A 767 14.67 35.40 0.33
N GLU A 768 13.41 35.81 0.35
CA GLU A 768 12.31 35.17 -0.38
C GLU A 768 12.53 35.24 -1.90
N LEU A 769 12.92 36.41 -2.42
CA LEU A 769 13.24 36.62 -3.83
C LEU A 769 14.43 35.76 -4.28
N GLU A 770 15.48 35.65 -3.46
CA GLU A 770 16.65 34.80 -3.76
C GLU A 770 16.24 33.32 -3.93
N ARG A 771 15.37 32.81 -3.04
CA ARG A 771 14.86 31.44 -3.10
C ARG A 771 13.97 31.22 -4.32
N PHE A 772 13.07 32.16 -4.60
CA PHE A 772 12.20 32.11 -5.77
C PHE A 772 13.01 32.08 -7.08
N ASN A 773 14.04 32.92 -7.19
CA ASN A 773 14.92 32.97 -8.35
C ASN A 773 15.64 31.62 -8.59
N LYS A 774 16.14 30.97 -7.52
CA LYS A 774 16.75 29.63 -7.63
C LYS A 774 15.79 28.59 -8.19
N LEU A 775 14.52 28.63 -7.76
CA LEU A 775 13.47 27.73 -8.27
C LEU A 775 13.18 27.98 -9.75
N VAL A 776 12.95 29.24 -10.15
CA VAL A 776 12.67 29.63 -11.55
C VAL A 776 13.78 29.16 -12.49
N VAL A 777 15.04 29.41 -12.13
CA VAL A 777 16.21 29.01 -12.93
C VAL A 777 16.30 27.49 -13.07
N ARG A 778 16.06 26.73 -11.99
CA ARG A 778 16.09 25.26 -12.04
C ARG A 778 14.97 24.70 -12.93
N MET A 779 13.77 25.25 -12.83
CA MET A 779 12.63 24.86 -13.68
C MET A 779 12.95 25.10 -15.15
N GLY A 780 13.37 26.31 -15.51
CA GLY A 780 13.70 26.67 -16.90
C GLY A 780 14.77 25.76 -17.50
N ARG A 781 15.84 25.46 -16.75
CA ARG A 781 16.90 24.54 -17.21
C ARG A 781 16.39 23.12 -17.41
N SER A 782 15.66 22.56 -16.43
CA SER A 782 15.16 21.19 -16.51
C SER A 782 14.16 20.96 -17.66
N LEU A 783 13.29 21.95 -17.93
CA LEU A 783 12.33 21.88 -19.03
C LEU A 783 13.02 21.94 -20.39
N ALA A 784 14.03 22.81 -20.54
CA ALA A 784 14.81 22.89 -21.76
C ALA A 784 15.62 21.60 -22.02
N GLU A 785 16.26 21.03 -21.00
CA GLU A 785 16.99 19.77 -21.11
C GLU A 785 16.06 18.58 -21.43
N LEU A 786 14.85 18.53 -20.83
CA LEU A 786 13.86 17.50 -21.11
C LEU A 786 13.37 17.55 -22.57
N GLN A 787 13.05 18.74 -23.09
CA GLN A 787 12.62 18.89 -24.48
C GLN A 787 13.70 18.41 -25.47
N ARG A 788 14.98 18.69 -25.18
CA ARG A 788 16.11 18.23 -25.99
C ARG A 788 16.33 16.71 -25.87
N ALA A 789 16.07 16.13 -24.71
CA ALA A 789 16.14 14.68 -24.52
C ALA A 789 15.03 13.94 -25.27
N LEU A 790 13.79 14.46 -25.24
CA LEU A 790 12.67 13.92 -26.02
C LEU A 790 12.87 14.07 -27.54
N ALA A 791 13.59 15.13 -27.97
CA ALA A 791 14.00 15.30 -29.36
C ALA A 791 15.19 14.41 -29.77
N GLY A 792 15.79 13.67 -28.84
CA GLY A 792 16.95 12.79 -29.09
C GLY A 792 18.30 13.50 -29.18
N GLU A 793 18.39 14.78 -28.85
CA GLU A 793 19.65 15.54 -28.85
C GLU A 793 20.53 15.26 -27.64
N VAL A 794 19.92 14.87 -26.51
CA VAL A 794 20.56 14.62 -25.22
C VAL A 794 20.09 13.27 -24.69
N GLY A 795 20.98 12.51 -24.04
CA GLY A 795 20.61 11.24 -23.42
C GLY A 795 19.67 11.44 -22.22
N MET A 796 18.69 10.56 -22.06
CA MET A 796 17.74 10.60 -20.94
C MET A 796 18.46 10.21 -19.64
N SER A 797 18.59 11.17 -18.71
CA SER A 797 19.11 10.90 -17.36
C SER A 797 18.01 10.40 -16.43
N SER A 798 18.38 9.80 -15.30
CA SER A 798 17.40 9.38 -14.27
C SER A 798 16.60 10.55 -13.69
N GLU A 799 17.21 11.74 -13.60
CA GLU A 799 16.51 12.97 -13.20
C GLU A 799 15.50 13.42 -14.26
N LEU A 800 15.88 13.42 -15.54
CA LEU A 800 14.98 13.82 -16.62
C LEU A 800 13.83 12.82 -16.77
N ASP A 801 14.08 11.53 -16.60
CA ASP A 801 13.03 10.50 -16.60
C ASP A 801 12.03 10.71 -15.45
N GLU A 802 12.52 11.13 -14.27
CA GLU A 802 11.64 11.51 -13.16
C GLU A 802 10.80 12.74 -13.47
N VAL A 803 11.38 13.78 -14.06
CA VAL A 803 10.63 14.97 -14.50
C VAL A 803 9.59 14.58 -15.55
N ALA A 804 9.95 13.78 -16.55
CA ALA A 804 9.03 13.31 -17.60
C ALA A 804 7.85 12.53 -17.01
N ARG A 805 8.13 11.61 -16.08
CA ARG A 805 7.11 10.82 -15.36
C ARG A 805 6.22 11.69 -14.49
N ALA A 806 6.79 12.65 -13.77
CA ALA A 806 6.03 13.57 -12.91
C ALA A 806 5.11 14.48 -13.72
N LEU A 807 5.60 15.05 -14.84
CA LEU A 807 4.79 15.86 -15.76
C LEU A 807 3.66 15.05 -16.38
N PHE A 808 3.95 13.83 -16.82
CA PHE A 808 2.95 12.91 -17.36
C PHE A 808 1.84 12.60 -16.34
N ASN A 809 2.23 12.37 -15.08
CA ASN A 809 1.31 12.08 -13.98
C ASN A 809 0.65 13.34 -13.37
N GLY A 810 0.92 14.55 -13.89
CA GLY A 810 0.37 15.80 -13.36
C GLY A 810 0.88 16.17 -11.95
N GLN A 811 2.06 15.69 -11.56
CA GLN A 811 2.70 15.93 -10.27
C GLN A 811 3.89 16.90 -10.40
N ILE A 812 4.24 17.56 -9.30
CA ILE A 812 5.43 18.43 -9.23
C ILE A 812 6.69 17.56 -9.17
N PRO A 813 7.65 17.70 -10.11
CA PRO A 813 8.92 16.99 -10.10
C PRO A 813 9.72 17.16 -8.81
N SER A 814 10.43 16.10 -8.39
CA SER A 814 11.17 16.07 -7.12
C SER A 814 12.24 17.16 -7.02
N ILE A 815 12.91 17.46 -8.13
CA ILE A 815 13.95 18.50 -8.21
C ILE A 815 13.39 19.91 -8.00
N TRP A 816 12.12 20.16 -8.33
CA TRP A 816 11.45 21.43 -8.08
C TRP A 816 10.93 21.47 -6.65
N ARG A 817 10.36 20.36 -6.17
CA ARG A 817 9.83 20.23 -4.81
C ARG A 817 10.88 20.50 -3.73
N LYS A 818 12.15 20.14 -3.96
CA LYS A 818 13.27 20.46 -3.04
C LYS A 818 13.54 21.95 -2.86
N LEU A 819 13.16 22.78 -3.84
CA LEU A 819 13.40 24.23 -3.85
C LEU A 819 12.10 25.03 -3.62
N ALA A 820 10.95 24.41 -3.84
CA ALA A 820 9.64 24.99 -3.60
C ALA A 820 9.21 24.80 -2.13
N PRO A 821 8.29 25.64 -1.61
CA PRO A 821 7.66 25.41 -0.32
C PRO A 821 6.82 24.13 -0.33
N ASP A 822 6.66 23.52 0.85
CA ASP A 822 5.90 22.29 1.01
C ASP A 822 4.47 22.45 0.48
N THR A 823 4.05 21.51 -0.38
CA THR A 823 2.76 21.55 -1.07
C THR A 823 2.34 20.14 -1.50
N LEU A 824 1.03 19.88 -1.48
CA LEU A 824 0.42 18.66 -2.02
C LEU A 824 -0.39 18.91 -3.29
N LYS A 825 -0.32 20.15 -3.84
CA LYS A 825 -1.08 20.53 -5.03
C LYS A 825 -0.65 19.74 -6.26
N SER A 826 -1.63 19.44 -7.11
CA SER A 826 -1.35 18.98 -8.49
C SER A 826 -0.57 20.05 -9.26
N LEU A 827 0.14 19.64 -10.30
CA LEU A 827 0.98 20.52 -11.11
C LEU A 827 0.21 21.74 -11.62
N GLY A 828 -1.03 21.55 -12.10
CA GLY A 828 -1.87 22.64 -12.58
C GLY A 828 -2.23 23.65 -11.49
N ASN A 829 -2.72 23.19 -10.34
CA ASN A 829 -3.07 24.04 -9.21
C ASN A 829 -1.85 24.74 -8.61
N TRP A 830 -0.72 24.05 -8.59
CA TRP A 830 0.55 24.59 -8.14
C TRP A 830 1.05 25.73 -9.03
N MET A 831 0.91 25.63 -10.36
CA MET A 831 1.31 26.70 -11.28
C MET A 831 0.49 27.99 -11.07
N ILE A 832 -0.81 27.87 -10.76
CA ILE A 832 -1.65 29.02 -10.41
C ILE A 832 -1.14 29.68 -9.12
N HIS A 833 -0.85 28.86 -8.10
CA HIS A 833 -0.31 29.33 -6.82
C HIS A 833 1.07 29.98 -6.96
N PHE A 834 1.93 29.38 -7.79
CA PHE A 834 3.26 29.88 -8.13
C PHE A 834 3.19 31.25 -8.82
N LYS A 835 2.23 31.44 -9.73
CA LYS A 835 1.99 32.74 -10.39
C LYS A 835 1.50 33.80 -9.39
N ARG A 836 0.51 33.48 -8.55
CA ARG A 836 0.02 34.39 -7.51
C ARG A 836 1.12 34.82 -6.54
N ARG A 837 2.05 33.91 -6.22
CA ARG A 837 3.23 34.20 -5.40
C ARG A 837 4.14 35.22 -6.07
N PHE A 838 4.42 35.06 -7.37
CA PHE A 838 5.19 36.03 -8.14
C PHE A 838 4.52 37.41 -8.12
N ASP A 839 3.19 37.46 -8.30
CA ASP A 839 2.43 38.71 -8.29
C ASP A 839 2.52 39.43 -6.92
N GLN A 840 2.45 38.68 -5.80
CA GLN A 840 2.68 39.22 -4.45
C GLN A 840 4.08 39.76 -4.26
N TYR A 841 5.12 39.05 -4.71
CA TYR A 841 6.49 39.56 -4.58
C TYR A 841 6.72 40.80 -5.43
N LYS A 842 6.14 40.83 -6.62
CA LYS A 842 6.23 41.98 -7.51
C LYS A 842 5.55 43.20 -6.88
N SER A 843 4.32 43.08 -6.38
CA SER A 843 3.64 44.19 -5.70
C SER A 843 4.40 44.64 -4.45
N TRP A 844 5.00 43.71 -3.69
CA TRP A 844 5.81 44.06 -2.53
C TRP A 844 7.10 44.83 -2.90
N VAL A 845 7.71 44.51 -4.04
CA VAL A 845 8.88 45.27 -4.56
C VAL A 845 8.46 46.66 -5.04
N ASP A 846 7.37 46.76 -5.80
CA ASP A 846 6.95 48.00 -6.48
C ASP A 846 6.27 49.00 -5.52
N GLU A 847 5.41 48.53 -4.61
CA GLU A 847 4.53 49.36 -3.77
C GLU A 847 4.88 49.29 -2.27
N GLY A 848 5.78 48.39 -1.86
CA GLY A 848 6.13 48.14 -0.46
C GLY A 848 5.21 47.12 0.23
N GLU A 849 5.29 47.02 1.56
CA GLU A 849 4.61 45.95 2.31
C GLU A 849 3.07 45.98 2.12
N PRO A 850 2.45 44.86 1.70
CA PRO A 850 1.02 44.80 1.41
C PRO A 850 0.17 45.03 2.68
N THR A 851 -1.04 45.55 2.51
CA THR A 851 -1.99 45.78 3.62
C THR A 851 -2.47 44.48 4.25
N VAL A 852 -2.72 43.47 3.42
CA VAL A 852 -3.03 42.10 3.83
C VAL A 852 -1.93 41.20 3.26
N MET A 853 -1.20 40.51 4.15
CA MET A 853 -0.16 39.59 3.75
C MET A 853 -0.75 38.21 3.48
N TRP A 854 -0.61 37.70 2.26
CA TRP A 854 -0.96 36.34 1.94
C TRP A 854 0.16 35.39 2.39
N LEU A 855 -0.02 34.79 3.58
CA LEU A 855 1.05 34.10 4.30
C LEU A 855 1.47 32.79 3.61
N SER A 856 0.52 32.10 2.97
CA SER A 856 0.80 30.89 2.18
C SER A 856 1.58 31.18 0.89
N GLY A 857 1.63 32.45 0.48
CA GLY A 857 2.44 32.92 -0.63
C GLY A 857 3.94 32.88 -0.34
N LEU A 858 4.36 32.95 0.93
CA LEU A 858 5.79 32.99 1.31
C LEU A 858 6.44 31.60 1.27
N HIS A 859 7.76 31.53 1.08
CA HIS A 859 8.52 30.29 1.25
C HIS A 859 8.70 29.94 2.73
N ILE A 860 9.03 30.93 3.57
CA ILE A 860 9.22 30.76 5.02
C ILE A 860 8.38 31.79 5.77
N PRO A 861 7.08 31.52 5.99
CA PRO A 861 6.19 32.43 6.70
C PRO A 861 6.65 32.78 8.13
N GLU A 862 7.36 31.88 8.80
CA GLU A 862 7.90 32.08 10.15
C GLU A 862 8.90 33.24 10.22
N SER A 863 9.68 33.43 9.15
CA SER A 863 10.66 34.51 9.04
C SER A 863 9.96 35.86 9.02
N TYR A 864 8.83 35.95 8.31
CA TYR A 864 8.02 37.16 8.26
C TYR A 864 7.35 37.47 9.60
N LEU A 865 6.75 36.48 10.27
CA LEU A 865 6.16 36.66 11.59
C LEU A 865 7.20 37.11 12.63
N THR A 866 8.40 36.54 12.58
CA THR A 866 9.51 36.94 13.46
C THR A 866 9.96 38.37 13.16
N ALA A 867 10.07 38.74 11.87
CA ALA A 867 10.40 40.10 11.45
C ALA A 867 9.35 41.12 11.92
N LEU A 868 8.06 40.75 11.92
CA LEU A 868 6.97 41.58 12.43
C LEU A 868 7.08 41.83 13.95
N VAL A 869 7.40 40.79 14.72
CA VAL A 869 7.66 40.93 16.17
C VAL A 869 8.88 41.83 16.38
N GLN A 870 9.98 41.61 15.66
CA GLN A 870 11.18 42.44 15.77
C GLN A 870 10.92 43.91 15.43
N ALA A 871 10.16 44.18 14.36
CA ALA A 871 9.79 45.54 13.96
C ALA A 871 8.94 46.23 15.06
N THR A 872 8.01 45.49 15.66
CA THR A 872 7.15 46.00 16.73
C THR A 872 7.94 46.23 18.03
N CYS A 873 8.85 45.32 18.39
CA CYS A 873 9.75 45.48 19.53
C CYS A 873 10.66 46.71 19.37
N ARG A 874 11.20 46.95 18.17
CA ARG A 874 12.00 48.16 17.88
C ARG A 874 11.17 49.45 18.01
N LYS A 875 9.93 49.43 17.52
CA LYS A 875 9.01 50.58 17.56
C LYS A 875 8.56 50.92 18.99
N ASN A 876 8.26 49.91 19.80
CA ASN A 876 7.70 50.08 21.15
C ASN A 876 8.74 49.97 22.29
N GLY A 877 10.00 49.64 21.99
CA GLY A 877 11.05 49.43 22.99
C GLY A 877 10.87 48.17 23.84
N TRP A 878 10.23 47.12 23.31
CA TRP A 878 9.95 45.88 24.05
C TRP A 878 11.11 44.87 23.97
N PRO A 879 11.33 44.09 25.04
CA PRO A 879 12.28 42.98 25.01
C PRO A 879 11.70 41.80 24.19
N LEU A 880 12.51 41.23 23.30
CA LEU A 880 12.09 40.19 22.35
C LEU A 880 11.73 38.87 23.05
N ASP A 881 12.42 38.53 24.13
CA ASP A 881 12.22 37.31 24.94
C ASP A 881 10.88 37.29 25.69
N ARG A 882 10.26 38.46 25.91
CA ARG A 882 8.96 38.59 26.61
C ARG A 882 7.81 38.93 25.66
N SER A 883 8.04 38.87 24.36
CA SER A 883 7.03 39.17 23.34
C SER A 883 6.46 37.88 22.75
N THR A 884 5.15 37.84 22.58
CA THR A 884 4.39 36.72 21.99
C THR A 884 3.43 37.24 20.93
N LEU A 885 2.93 36.35 20.08
CA LEU A 885 1.88 36.66 19.12
C LEU A 885 0.51 36.37 19.74
N TYR A 886 -0.43 37.29 19.53
CA TYR A 886 -1.85 37.09 19.79
C TYR A 886 -2.60 37.22 18.47
N THR A 887 -3.58 36.37 18.23
CA THR A 887 -4.37 36.43 17.00
C THR A 887 -5.84 36.70 17.27
N GLN A 888 -6.45 37.45 16.35
CA GLN A 888 -7.88 37.73 16.38
C GLN A 888 -8.45 37.60 14.98
N VAL A 889 -9.47 36.77 14.79
CA VAL A 889 -10.18 36.68 13.51
C VAL A 889 -11.05 37.92 13.34
N THR A 890 -11.00 38.53 12.16
CA THR A 890 -11.79 39.72 11.82
C THR A 890 -13.09 39.33 11.11
N GLN A 891 -13.97 40.32 10.88
CA GLN A 891 -15.19 40.14 10.08
C GLN A 891 -14.94 40.30 8.56
N TYR A 892 -13.72 40.68 8.16
CA TYR A 892 -13.39 40.89 6.75
C TYR A 892 -13.19 39.55 6.03
N SER A 893 -13.92 39.35 4.93
CA SER A 893 -13.86 38.10 4.16
C SER A 893 -12.93 38.22 2.95
N SER A 894 -12.79 39.41 2.39
CA SER A 894 -11.94 39.68 1.21
C SER A 894 -10.83 40.68 1.49
N GLU A 895 -9.71 40.54 0.77
CA GLU A 895 -8.53 41.43 0.90
C GLU A 895 -8.88 42.89 0.53
N GLU A 896 -9.85 43.08 -0.37
CA GLU A 896 -10.30 44.39 -0.88
C GLU A 896 -11.10 45.21 0.16
N GLU A 897 -11.71 44.54 1.15
CA GLU A 897 -12.45 45.21 2.22
C GLU A 897 -11.52 45.96 3.20
N VAL A 898 -10.25 45.60 3.24
CA VAL A 898 -9.26 46.16 4.17
C VAL A 898 -8.59 47.39 3.57
N LYS A 899 -9.09 48.57 3.93
CA LYS A 899 -8.60 49.86 3.40
C LYS A 899 -7.41 50.45 4.15
N GLU A 900 -7.23 50.12 5.43
CA GLU A 900 -6.18 50.69 6.28
C GLU A 900 -5.33 49.60 6.94
N LYS A 901 -4.03 49.89 7.11
CA LYS A 901 -3.11 49.01 7.85
C LYS A 901 -3.47 48.98 9.34
N PRO A 902 -3.30 47.84 10.03
CA PRO A 902 -3.54 47.77 11.45
C PRO A 902 -2.49 48.61 12.20
N GLY A 903 -2.90 49.35 13.25
CA GLY A 903 -1.99 50.22 14.00
C GLY A 903 -0.79 49.48 14.64
N GLN A 904 -0.98 48.20 14.98
CA GLN A 904 0.07 47.25 15.38
C GLN A 904 -0.23 45.88 14.77
N GLY A 905 0.82 45.19 14.31
CA GLY A 905 0.70 43.86 13.71
C GLY A 905 0.44 43.89 12.20
N CYS A 906 -0.15 42.82 11.67
CA CYS A 906 -0.52 42.71 10.25
C CYS A 906 -1.85 41.96 10.08
N PHE A 907 -2.50 42.18 8.93
CA PHE A 907 -3.61 41.34 8.48
C PHE A 907 -3.07 40.21 7.60
N VAL A 908 -3.64 39.03 7.76
CA VAL A 908 -3.19 37.81 7.11
C VAL A 908 -4.35 37.14 6.39
N SER A 909 -4.11 36.74 5.14
CA SER A 909 -5.01 35.90 4.34
C SER A 909 -4.36 34.57 3.97
N GLY A 910 -5.15 33.65 3.41
CA GLY A 910 -4.68 32.34 2.95
C GLY A 910 -4.55 31.32 4.07
N LEU A 911 -5.45 31.38 5.06
CA LEU A 911 -5.56 30.39 6.12
C LEU A 911 -6.82 29.56 5.89
N TYR A 912 -6.70 28.27 6.11
CA TYR A 912 -7.77 27.31 5.94
C TYR A 912 -7.99 26.54 7.23
N LEU A 913 -9.22 26.55 7.74
CA LEU A 913 -9.64 25.84 8.93
C LEU A 913 -10.04 24.40 8.59
N GLU A 914 -9.42 23.45 9.28
CA GLU A 914 -9.73 22.02 9.20
C GLU A 914 -10.34 21.55 10.54
N GLY A 915 -11.38 20.71 10.47
CA GLY A 915 -12.03 20.13 11.66
C GLY A 915 -13.09 21.01 12.35
N ALA A 916 -13.26 22.25 11.90
CA ALA A 916 -14.30 23.18 12.37
C ALA A 916 -14.77 24.11 11.23
N ASP A 917 -15.88 24.80 11.44
CA ASP A 917 -16.33 25.93 10.62
C ASP A 917 -16.27 27.21 11.47
N TRP A 918 -16.26 28.38 10.82
CA TRP A 918 -16.17 29.67 11.49
C TRP A 918 -17.47 30.46 11.31
N ASP A 919 -18.09 30.84 12.42
CA ASP A 919 -19.28 31.69 12.39
C ASP A 919 -18.86 33.16 12.31
N LEU A 920 -19.24 33.83 11.22
CA LEU A 920 -18.96 35.25 10.96
C LEU A 920 -19.77 36.18 11.87
N GLU A 921 -20.98 35.78 12.28
CA GLU A 921 -21.85 36.65 13.09
C GLU A 921 -21.39 36.69 14.54
N ASN A 922 -21.11 35.50 15.11
CA ASN A 922 -20.69 35.35 16.50
C ASN A 922 -19.16 35.36 16.70
N CYS A 923 -18.38 35.42 15.61
CA CYS A 923 -16.92 35.36 15.61
C CYS A 923 -16.37 34.18 16.45
N CYS A 924 -16.94 32.99 16.29
CA CYS A 924 -16.57 31.82 17.08
C CYS A 924 -16.51 30.52 16.26
N LEU A 925 -15.81 29.53 16.80
CA LEU A 925 -15.76 28.18 16.24
C LEU A 925 -17.11 27.47 16.35
N ILE A 926 -17.56 26.91 15.23
CA ILE A 926 -18.75 26.06 15.11
C ILE A 926 -18.38 24.71 14.50
N ARG A 927 -19.29 23.72 14.63
CA ARG A 927 -19.03 22.40 14.06
C ARG A 927 -18.95 22.50 12.54
N SER A 928 -18.03 21.74 11.96
CA SER A 928 -17.88 21.66 10.51
C SER A 928 -19.18 21.17 9.86
N LYS A 929 -19.53 21.74 8.70
CA LYS A 929 -20.64 21.24 7.91
C LYS A 929 -20.24 19.89 7.30
N PRO A 930 -21.18 18.92 7.19
CA PRO A 930 -20.88 17.66 6.52
C PRO A 930 -20.27 17.89 5.14
N LYS A 931 -19.25 17.10 4.79
CA LYS A 931 -18.55 17.08 3.49
C LYS A 931 -17.68 18.29 3.17
N MET A 932 -17.71 19.33 3.98
CA MET A 932 -16.78 20.46 3.90
C MET A 932 -15.54 20.13 4.75
N LEU A 933 -14.51 19.56 4.15
CA LEU A 933 -13.28 19.18 4.86
C LEU A 933 -12.52 20.40 5.40
N VAL A 934 -12.48 21.45 4.58
CA VAL A 934 -11.66 22.62 4.79
C VAL A 934 -12.48 23.87 4.47
N VAL A 935 -12.42 24.88 5.32
CA VAL A 935 -13.10 26.17 5.15
C VAL A 935 -12.06 27.28 5.14
N GLN A 936 -12.19 28.25 4.22
CA GLN A 936 -11.32 29.42 4.24
C GLN A 936 -11.62 30.28 5.47
N LEU A 937 -10.60 30.55 6.29
CA LEU A 937 -10.72 31.43 7.44
C LEU A 937 -10.81 32.89 6.95
N PRO A 938 -11.69 33.72 7.56
CA PRO A 938 -11.67 35.17 7.36
C PRO A 938 -10.30 35.77 7.70
N ILE A 939 -10.09 37.04 7.32
CA ILE A 939 -8.80 37.70 7.52
C ILE A 939 -8.42 37.66 9.00
N LEU A 940 -7.24 37.11 9.27
CA LEU A 940 -6.69 36.98 10.61
C LEU A 940 -5.84 38.21 10.92
N LYS A 941 -6.09 38.86 12.05
CA LYS A 941 -5.24 39.92 12.58
C LYS A 941 -4.20 39.32 13.52
N VAL A 942 -2.92 39.47 13.20
CA VAL A 942 -1.79 39.02 14.02
C VAL A 942 -1.21 40.23 14.76
N ILE A 943 -1.23 40.20 16.10
CA ILE A 943 -0.83 41.31 16.95
C ILE A 943 0.31 40.86 17.88
N PRO A 944 1.51 41.43 17.76
CA PRO A 944 2.56 41.24 18.74
C PRO A 944 2.19 41.90 20.08
N ILE A 945 2.32 41.18 21.20
CA ILE A 945 2.00 41.64 22.56
C ILE A 945 3.00 41.07 23.58
N GLU A 946 3.23 41.77 24.69
CA GLU A 946 4.03 41.21 25.80
C GLU A 946 3.27 40.06 26.50
N ALA A 947 3.96 38.95 26.76
CA ALA A 947 3.38 37.70 27.26
C ALA A 947 2.57 37.86 28.56
N HIS A 948 3.02 38.75 29.46
CA HIS A 948 2.36 38.99 30.75
C HIS A 948 1.04 39.78 30.63
N ARG A 949 0.80 40.46 29.50
CA ARG A 949 -0.44 41.20 29.24
C ARG A 949 -1.51 40.32 28.60
N LEU A 950 -1.14 39.15 28.08
CA LEU A 950 -2.03 38.24 27.41
C LEU A 950 -2.89 37.47 28.44
N LYS A 951 -4.20 37.72 28.43
CA LYS A 951 -5.19 36.96 29.23
C LYS A 951 -6.18 36.33 28.27
N LEU A 952 -6.13 35.00 28.16
CA LEU A 952 -7.00 34.23 27.29
C LEU A 952 -8.16 33.64 28.10
N GLN A 953 -9.38 33.84 27.64
CA GLN A 953 -10.58 33.16 28.13
C GLN A 953 -11.32 32.58 26.94
N ASN A 954 -11.86 31.37 27.07
CA ASN A 954 -12.64 30.71 26.02
C ASN A 954 -11.93 30.70 24.65
N THR A 955 -10.61 30.53 24.69
CA THR A 955 -9.76 30.58 23.50
C THR A 955 -9.08 29.23 23.32
N LEU A 956 -9.21 28.68 22.12
CA LEU A 956 -8.47 27.51 21.67
C LEU A 956 -7.16 27.97 21.06
N ARG A 957 -6.04 27.51 21.63
CA ARG A 957 -4.74 27.56 20.94
C ARG A 957 -4.69 26.49 19.87
N THR A 958 -4.75 26.95 18.62
CA THR A 958 -4.87 26.15 17.41
C THR A 958 -3.54 26.16 16.66
N PRO A 959 -2.96 25.00 16.33
CA PRO A 959 -1.72 24.96 15.55
C PRO A 959 -1.97 25.39 14.10
N VAL A 960 -1.04 26.18 13.54
CA VAL A 960 -1.02 26.57 12.13
C VAL A 960 0.07 25.79 11.40
N TYR A 961 -0.31 24.95 10.44
CA TYR A 961 0.59 24.12 9.65
C TYR A 961 0.77 24.64 8.22
N THR A 962 1.87 24.24 7.58
CA THR A 962 2.13 24.59 6.17
C THR A 962 1.16 23.89 5.21
N THR A 963 0.90 22.61 5.44
CA THR A 963 0.02 21.75 4.63
C THR A 963 -0.82 20.84 5.53
N SER A 964 -1.78 20.11 4.94
CA SER A 964 -2.58 19.10 5.66
C SER A 964 -1.77 17.94 6.23
N MET A 965 -0.51 17.75 5.81
CA MET A 965 0.39 16.73 6.36
C MET A 965 0.85 17.03 7.79
N ARG A 966 0.47 18.20 8.32
CA ARG A 966 0.74 18.69 9.67
C ARG A 966 2.22 18.55 10.03
N ARG A 967 2.52 18.35 11.32
CA ARG A 967 3.88 18.20 11.82
C ARG A 967 4.44 16.80 11.54
N ASN A 968 5.74 16.70 11.29
CA ASN A 968 6.47 15.44 11.28
C ASN A 968 7.22 15.18 12.61
N ALA A 969 7.81 14.00 12.78
CA ALA A 969 8.52 13.61 14.02
C ALA A 969 9.76 14.48 14.33
N MET A 970 10.34 15.14 13.32
CA MET A 970 11.45 16.10 13.50
C MET A 970 10.97 17.49 13.89
N GLY A 971 9.66 17.68 14.03
CA GLY A 971 9.04 18.94 14.43
C GLY A 971 8.81 19.93 13.30
N VAL A 972 9.06 19.56 12.05
CA VAL A 972 8.89 20.40 10.84
C VAL A 972 7.42 20.41 10.43
N GLY A 973 6.94 21.57 9.97
CA GLY A 973 5.58 21.76 9.42
C GLY A 973 4.66 22.65 10.27
N LEU A 974 5.05 22.99 11.50
CA LEU A 974 4.36 23.97 12.36
C LEU A 974 4.94 25.37 12.12
N VAL A 975 4.07 26.32 11.81
CA VAL A 975 4.44 27.72 11.54
C VAL A 975 4.32 28.56 12.82
N PHE A 976 3.14 28.57 13.44
CA PHE A 976 2.86 29.27 14.70
C PHE A 976 1.56 28.78 15.35
N GLU A 977 1.22 29.34 16.52
CA GLU A 977 -0.04 29.08 17.22
C GLU A 977 -1.00 30.25 17.04
N ALA A 978 -2.24 29.96 16.64
CA ALA A 978 -3.32 30.93 16.53
C ALA A 978 -4.33 30.73 17.66
N ASP A 979 -4.72 31.83 18.28
CA ASP A 979 -5.78 31.96 19.27
C ASP A 979 -7.14 32.12 18.58
N LEU A 980 -8.02 31.12 18.73
CA LEU A 980 -9.38 31.11 18.18
C LEU A 980 -10.44 31.10 19.29
N PHE A 981 -11.46 31.95 19.18
CA PHE A 981 -12.53 32.03 20.18
C PHE A 981 -13.55 30.88 20.03
N THR A 982 -14.02 30.34 21.16
CA THR A 982 -14.99 29.23 21.22
C THR A 982 -16.00 29.40 22.34
N THR A 983 -17.24 29.00 22.10
CA THR A 983 -18.28 28.87 23.14
C THR A 983 -18.37 27.46 23.73
N LYS A 984 -17.89 26.44 23.02
CA LYS A 984 -17.85 25.05 23.47
C LYS A 984 -16.60 24.75 24.31
N HIS A 985 -16.68 23.69 25.12
CA HIS A 985 -15.55 23.19 25.90
C HIS A 985 -14.37 22.80 24.98
N ILE A 986 -13.16 23.03 25.48
CA ILE A 986 -11.91 22.88 24.69
C ILE A 986 -11.68 21.42 24.27
N SER A 987 -12.08 20.45 25.10
CA SER A 987 -11.92 19.01 24.79
C SER A 987 -12.57 18.62 23.47
N HIS A 988 -13.73 19.21 23.14
CA HIS A 988 -14.43 18.96 21.89
C HIS A 988 -13.53 19.27 20.68
N TRP A 989 -12.90 20.44 20.64
CA TRP A 989 -12.10 20.86 19.49
C TRP A 989 -10.75 20.16 19.42
N VAL A 990 -10.16 19.82 20.57
CA VAL A 990 -8.92 19.05 20.62
C VAL A 990 -9.15 17.65 20.05
N LEU A 991 -10.22 16.97 20.46
CA LEU A 991 -10.54 15.63 19.95
C LEU A 991 -10.91 15.64 18.48
N GLN A 992 -11.57 16.70 17.98
CA GLN A 992 -11.88 16.89 16.56
C GLN A 992 -10.63 17.16 15.72
N GLY A 993 -9.50 17.47 16.35
CA GLY A 993 -8.22 17.72 15.67
C GLY A 993 -8.21 19.03 14.90
N VAL A 994 -8.85 20.08 15.44
CA VAL A 994 -8.94 21.41 14.79
C VAL A 994 -7.55 21.99 14.58
N CYS A 995 -7.26 22.40 13.34
CA CYS A 995 -6.04 23.10 12.99
C CYS A 995 -6.28 24.13 11.88
N LEU A 996 -5.29 24.98 11.66
CA LEU A 996 -5.21 25.85 10.49
C LEU A 996 -4.11 25.36 9.55
N CYS A 997 -4.35 25.44 8.26
CA CYS A 997 -3.39 25.11 7.21
C CYS A 997 -3.20 26.33 6.30
N LEU A 998 -1.97 26.57 5.85
CA LEU A 998 -1.68 27.64 4.89
C LEU A 998 -2.05 27.25 3.46
N ASN A 999 -1.83 26.00 3.09
CA ASN A 999 -2.19 25.47 1.78
C ASN A 999 -3.33 24.46 1.91
N ALA A 1000 -4.46 24.74 1.27
CA ALA A 1000 -5.42 23.71 0.90
C ALA A 1000 -4.80 22.85 -0.21
N ASP A 1001 -4.91 21.54 -0.13
CA ASP A 1001 -4.26 20.62 -1.09
C ASP A 1001 -4.89 20.63 -2.49
#